data_AF-A0A971Z1C6-F1
#
_entry.id   AF-A0A971Z1C6-F1
#
_cell.length_a   1.000
_cell.length_b   1.000
_cell.length_c   1.000
_cell.angle_alpha   90.00
_cell.angle_beta   90.00
_cell.angle_gamma   90.00
#
_symmetry.space_group_name_H-M   'P 1'
#
loop_
_entity.id
_entity.type
_entity.pdbx_description
1 polymer ?
#
loop_
_entity_poly.entity_id
_entity_poly.type
_entity_poly.pdbx_seq_one_letter_code
_entity_poly.pdbx_strand_id
1 'polypeptide(L)'
;VLARKWRPRLFREMVGQTHVLQALINALDHNRLHHAYLFTGTRGVGKTTIARILAKCLNCEQGVSSEPCGVCSACREIDEGRFVDLIEVDAASRTKVEDTRELLDNVQYSPTRGRFKVYLIDEVHMLSGHSFNALLKTLEEPPAHVKFLLATTDPQKLPVTILSRCLQFSLKNMLPEKVVEHLRHVLAEEQIPFDDESLWLLGRAADGSMRDGLSLTDQAIAFGNGQLQASDVRSMLGTIDTGQVFELLNGLASGDARGLLAAVAELAEQGADFAGVLAELISTLQRVAIAQVLPEAADNSLGDQQRVLELAGRISAEDVQLFYQLALHGRRDLPLAPDPRGGFEMALLRMLAFRPGTLQHTGPSAPASAVNQAGSAPPVEPSVELPPGKPTGISQPRPDSSNQGQQAQAAPAVPVAAVTSPEPQPPVASKPAEAPAPTVPPAAVPVPTPTAPVPPAPVAAATASPAEAASGAEDEPPTWLQEAPPDDDLAADGGDEEELDASHYLDDWQPAPEPAVETDPLDEVSDLPPATGLAARWLEIYPGLGVAGLTQSIAAHCQLVAIEDAVWRLHLDPGHSALYNENHRQRIQNALTELEGKAITLEVLIQAPDQETPAVAAARRRVARQLEAEASIHADPLVQALVNDFAAQICADTIRPIDA
;
A
#
# COMPACT_ATOMS: atom_id res chain seq x y z
N VAL A 1 -2.89 -22.43 17.99
CA VAL A 1 -2.96 -20.95 17.84
C VAL A 1 -2.05 -20.26 18.85
N LEU A 2 -0.75 -20.35 18.59
CA LEU A 2 0.34 -19.60 19.21
C LEU A 2 0.01 -18.10 19.30
N ALA A 3 -0.56 -17.52 18.23
CA ALA A 3 -0.92 -16.10 18.16
C ALA A 3 -1.85 -15.60 19.30
N ARG A 4 -2.61 -16.49 19.96
CA ARG A 4 -3.41 -16.16 21.16
C ARG A 4 -2.68 -16.47 22.47
N LYS A 5 -1.90 -17.56 22.52
CA LYS A 5 -1.14 -18.00 23.71
C LYS A 5 0.00 -17.04 24.05
N TRP A 6 0.71 -16.59 23.01
CA TRP A 6 1.91 -15.75 23.06
C TRP A 6 1.64 -14.25 22.91
N ARG A 7 0.39 -13.81 23.04
CA ARG A 7 0.07 -12.37 23.06
C ARG A 7 0.72 -11.71 24.29
N PRO A 8 1.60 -10.70 24.13
CA PRO A 8 2.23 -10.01 25.25
C PRO A 8 1.22 -9.46 26.26
N ARG A 9 1.51 -9.66 27.54
CA ARG A 9 0.73 -9.19 28.70
C ARG A 9 1.39 -8.02 29.42
N LEU A 10 2.69 -7.80 29.18
CA LEU A 10 3.54 -6.76 29.75
C LEU A 10 4.26 -5.98 28.64
N PHE A 11 4.56 -4.70 28.88
CA PHE A 11 5.35 -3.89 27.94
C PHE A 11 6.76 -4.44 27.69
N ARG A 12 7.32 -5.19 28.65
CA ARG A 12 8.65 -5.83 28.53
C ARG A 12 8.67 -7.05 27.60
N GLU A 13 7.52 -7.67 27.35
CA GLU A 13 7.36 -8.85 26.48
C GLU A 13 7.08 -8.45 25.01
N MET A 14 6.78 -7.16 24.76
CA MET A 14 6.60 -6.63 23.42
C MET A 14 7.93 -6.59 22.67
N VAL A 15 8.01 -7.29 21.55
CA VAL A 15 9.17 -7.24 20.65
C VAL A 15 9.15 -5.94 19.83
N GLY A 16 10.25 -5.18 19.89
CA GLY A 16 10.40 -3.92 19.15
C GLY A 16 9.65 -2.73 19.78
N GLN A 17 9.41 -1.69 18.97
CA GLN A 17 8.70 -0.45 19.35
C GLN A 17 9.26 0.30 20.58
N THR A 18 10.57 0.20 20.84
CA THR A 18 11.22 0.78 22.03
C THR A 18 10.87 2.25 22.28
N HIS A 19 10.72 3.05 21.23
CA HIS A 19 10.35 4.47 21.31
C HIS A 19 8.92 4.69 21.83
N VAL A 20 7.95 3.87 21.40
CA VAL A 20 6.56 3.95 21.88
C VAL A 20 6.47 3.46 23.33
N LEU A 21 7.10 2.32 23.62
CA LEU A 21 7.07 1.70 24.95
C LEU A 21 7.68 2.64 26.00
N GLN A 22 8.85 3.22 25.72
CA GLN A 22 9.50 4.16 26.63
C GLN A 22 8.67 5.43 26.88
N ALA A 23 7.99 5.95 25.86
CA ALA A 23 7.09 7.10 26.01
C ALA A 23 5.86 6.78 26.88
N LEU A 24 5.26 5.59 26.70
CA LEU A 24 4.12 5.13 27.51
C LEU A 24 4.51 4.84 28.96
N ILE A 25 5.64 4.17 29.19
CA ILE A 25 6.20 3.91 30.53
C ILE A 25 6.42 5.24 31.26
N ASN A 26 7.12 6.19 30.63
CA ASN A 26 7.35 7.52 31.18
C ASN A 26 6.03 8.28 31.47
N ALA A 27 5.01 8.16 30.62
CA ALA A 27 3.72 8.80 30.84
C ALA A 27 2.95 8.21 32.04
N LEU A 28 3.01 6.89 32.23
CA LEU A 28 2.41 6.20 33.38
C LEU A 28 3.13 6.56 34.69
N ASP A 29 4.45 6.44 34.72
CA ASP A 29 5.25 6.63 35.94
C ASP A 29 5.22 8.08 36.46
N HIS A 30 5.11 9.07 35.55
CA HIS A 30 4.96 10.48 35.89
C HIS A 30 3.49 10.93 35.99
N ASN A 31 2.53 10.00 35.91
CA ASN A 31 1.08 10.25 35.93
C ASN A 31 0.61 11.32 34.92
N ARG A 32 1.26 11.40 33.75
CA ARG A 32 0.94 12.33 32.65
C ARG A 32 -0.01 11.66 31.65
N LEU A 33 -1.19 11.28 32.13
CA LEU A 33 -2.17 10.50 31.37
C LEU A 33 -2.99 11.38 30.42
N HIS A 34 -2.75 11.27 29.12
CA HIS A 34 -3.59 11.94 28.11
C HIS A 34 -5.02 11.40 28.14
N HIS A 35 -5.99 12.13 27.56
CA HIS A 35 -7.38 11.65 27.46
C HIS A 35 -7.60 10.74 26.25
N ALA A 36 -6.87 10.97 25.15
CA ALA A 36 -6.92 10.16 23.95
C ALA A 36 -5.53 9.79 23.41
N TYR A 37 -5.36 8.52 23.05
CA TYR A 37 -4.15 7.95 22.45
C TYR A 37 -4.49 7.37 21.08
N LEU A 38 -3.68 7.63 20.06
CA LEU A 38 -3.85 7.10 18.71
C LEU A 38 -2.64 6.25 18.32
N PHE A 39 -2.86 4.95 18.14
CA PHE A 39 -1.87 3.99 17.65
C PHE A 39 -2.00 3.82 16.14
N THR A 40 -0.95 4.16 15.40
CA THR A 40 -0.91 4.05 13.93
C THR A 40 0.14 3.03 13.49
N GLY A 41 -0.08 2.36 12.37
CA GLY A 41 0.84 1.35 11.82
C GLY A 41 0.10 0.20 11.16
N THR A 42 0.83 -0.64 10.43
CA THR A 42 0.30 -1.77 9.64
C THR A 42 -0.51 -2.78 10.48
N ARG A 43 -1.13 -3.77 9.82
CA ARG A 43 -1.90 -4.80 10.53
C ARG A 43 -0.95 -5.63 11.40
N GLY A 44 -1.43 -6.04 12.58
CA GLY A 44 -0.75 -7.04 13.42
C GLY A 44 0.61 -6.67 14.06
N VAL A 45 1.16 -5.47 13.86
CA VAL A 45 2.34 -4.93 14.60
C VAL A 45 2.11 -4.68 16.11
N GLY A 46 0.92 -4.99 16.62
CA GLY A 46 0.62 -4.97 18.06
C GLY A 46 -0.19 -3.79 18.58
N LYS A 47 -0.79 -2.94 17.71
CA LYS A 47 -1.61 -1.77 18.10
C LYS A 47 -2.61 -2.07 19.23
N THR A 48 -3.53 -3.02 18.99
CA THR A 48 -4.55 -3.49 19.95
C THR A 48 -3.95 -4.13 21.20
N THR A 49 -2.77 -4.74 21.09
CA THR A 49 -2.05 -5.35 22.22
C THR A 49 -1.49 -4.27 23.16
N ILE A 50 -0.81 -3.25 22.62
CA ILE A 50 -0.35 -2.08 23.40
C ILE A 50 -1.53 -1.40 24.08
N ALA A 51 -2.66 -1.22 23.39
CA ALA A 51 -3.86 -0.63 23.96
C ALA A 51 -4.41 -1.44 25.15
N ARG A 52 -4.50 -2.77 25.05
CA ARG A 52 -4.91 -3.64 26.17
C ARG A 52 -3.93 -3.58 27.35
N ILE A 53 -2.62 -3.60 27.10
CA ILE A 53 -1.61 -3.47 28.17
C ILE A 53 -1.75 -2.10 28.85
N LEU A 54 -1.96 -1.02 28.09
CA LEU A 54 -2.19 0.32 28.65
C LEU A 54 -3.49 0.38 29.49
N ALA A 55 -4.60 -0.20 29.01
CA ALA A 55 -5.83 -0.33 29.78
C ALA A 55 -5.62 -1.09 31.10
N LYS A 56 -4.82 -2.15 31.08
CA LYS A 56 -4.42 -2.94 32.25
C LYS A 56 -3.57 -2.14 33.25
N CYS A 57 -2.66 -1.30 32.76
CA CYS A 57 -1.86 -0.39 33.57
C CYS A 57 -2.72 0.69 34.25
N LEU A 58 -3.73 1.22 33.55
CA LEU A 58 -4.66 2.23 34.07
C LEU A 58 -5.63 1.68 35.13
N ASN A 59 -6.12 0.44 34.95
CA ASN A 59 -7.13 -0.18 35.80
C ASN A 59 -6.60 -1.23 36.79
N CYS A 60 -5.28 -1.32 36.98
CA CYS A 60 -4.69 -2.20 37.99
C CYS A 60 -5.09 -1.79 39.42
N GLU A 61 -5.53 -2.75 40.22
CA GLU A 61 -5.93 -2.54 41.62
C GLU A 61 -4.79 -1.92 42.46
N GLN A 62 -3.56 -2.36 42.22
CA GLN A 62 -2.35 -1.92 42.94
C GLN A 62 -1.98 -0.44 42.70
N GLY A 63 -2.42 0.17 41.60
CA GLY A 63 -2.01 1.52 41.21
C GLY A 63 -1.86 1.66 39.71
N VAL A 64 -1.95 2.90 39.22
CA VAL A 64 -1.47 3.23 37.87
C VAL A 64 0.05 3.12 37.89
N SER A 65 0.59 2.24 37.06
CA SER A 65 2.03 1.95 36.96
C SER A 65 2.35 1.35 35.59
N SER A 66 3.61 1.44 35.17
CA SER A 66 4.12 0.79 33.97
C SER A 66 4.15 -0.75 34.03
N GLU A 67 4.05 -1.33 35.24
CA GLU A 67 4.15 -2.77 35.48
C GLU A 67 2.88 -3.31 36.16
N PRO A 68 1.85 -3.71 35.37
CA PRO A 68 0.61 -4.23 35.93
C PRO A 68 0.86 -5.61 36.54
N CYS A 69 0.38 -5.83 37.76
CA CYS A 69 0.72 -7.03 38.55
C CYS A 69 0.29 -8.38 37.94
N GLY A 70 -0.54 -8.40 36.88
CA GLY A 70 -0.99 -9.62 36.17
C GLY A 70 -1.93 -10.54 36.95
N VAL A 71 -1.96 -10.45 38.28
CA VAL A 71 -2.71 -11.36 39.17
C VAL A 71 -4.04 -10.79 39.69
N CYS A 72 -4.27 -9.48 39.55
CA CYS A 72 -5.49 -8.82 40.05
C CYS A 72 -6.76 -9.22 39.26
N SER A 73 -7.95 -8.95 39.80
CA SER A 73 -9.20 -9.35 39.14
C SER A 73 -9.38 -8.60 37.81
N ALA A 74 -9.23 -7.27 37.81
CA ALA A 74 -9.21 -6.46 36.60
C ALA A 74 -8.12 -6.91 35.60
N CYS A 75 -6.96 -7.31 36.12
CA CYS A 75 -5.82 -7.74 35.30
C CYS A 75 -6.15 -8.98 34.46
N ARG A 76 -6.84 -9.97 35.06
CA ARG A 76 -7.25 -11.21 34.38
C ARG A 76 -8.47 -10.98 33.49
N GLU A 77 -9.45 -10.21 33.96
CA GLU A 77 -10.65 -9.87 33.19
C GLU A 77 -10.31 -9.09 31.90
N ILE A 78 -9.27 -8.24 31.91
CA ILE A 78 -8.76 -7.54 30.71
C ILE A 78 -8.05 -8.51 29.75
N ASP A 79 -7.21 -9.43 30.26
CA ASP A 79 -6.55 -10.44 29.43
C ASP A 79 -7.56 -11.40 28.76
N GLU A 80 -8.67 -11.70 29.44
CA GLU A 80 -9.79 -12.50 28.92
C GLU A 80 -10.75 -11.73 27.99
N GLY A 81 -10.66 -10.39 27.93
CA GLY A 81 -11.58 -9.54 27.15
C GLY A 81 -12.99 -9.44 27.72
N ARG A 82 -13.13 -9.52 29.06
CA ARG A 82 -14.41 -9.54 29.79
C ARG A 82 -14.59 -8.40 30.79
N PHE A 83 -13.63 -7.47 30.85
CA PHE A 83 -13.63 -6.38 31.83
C PHE A 83 -14.66 -5.31 31.48
N VAL A 84 -15.63 -5.07 32.38
CA VAL A 84 -16.81 -4.21 32.14
C VAL A 84 -16.46 -2.78 31.75
N ASP A 85 -15.41 -2.20 32.34
CA ASP A 85 -14.99 -0.82 32.06
C ASP A 85 -13.93 -0.72 30.94
N LEU A 86 -13.71 -1.79 30.15
CA LEU A 86 -12.97 -1.79 28.89
C LEU A 86 -13.93 -2.15 27.75
N ILE A 87 -14.40 -1.13 27.05
CA ILE A 87 -15.33 -1.29 25.92
C ILE A 87 -14.49 -1.40 24.65
N GLU A 88 -14.46 -2.59 24.06
CA GLU A 88 -13.75 -2.88 22.81
C GLU A 88 -14.71 -2.82 21.64
N VAL A 89 -14.46 -1.88 20.72
CA VAL A 89 -15.24 -1.66 19.50
C VAL A 89 -14.31 -1.89 18.31
N ASP A 90 -14.63 -2.86 17.47
CA ASP A 90 -13.99 -3.03 16.18
C ASP A 90 -14.88 -2.38 15.11
N ALA A 91 -14.42 -1.26 14.56
CA ALA A 91 -15.20 -0.48 13.59
C ALA A 91 -15.38 -1.23 12.25
N ALA A 92 -14.56 -2.25 11.95
CA ALA A 92 -14.70 -3.04 10.74
C ALA A 92 -15.81 -4.11 10.84
N SER A 93 -16.12 -4.60 12.04
CA SER A 93 -17.16 -5.63 12.25
C SER A 93 -18.49 -5.09 12.78
N ARG A 94 -18.51 -3.90 13.39
CA ARG A 94 -19.74 -3.20 13.82
C ARG A 94 -20.02 -1.98 12.95
N THR A 95 -20.47 -2.25 11.73
CA THR A 95 -20.84 -1.24 10.73
C THR A 95 -22.25 -0.68 10.90
N LYS A 96 -23.08 -1.25 11.79
CA LYS A 96 -24.36 -0.65 12.20
C LYS A 96 -24.07 0.68 12.90
N VAL A 97 -24.62 1.75 12.36
CA VAL A 97 -24.28 3.14 12.71
C VAL A 97 -24.75 3.47 14.13
N GLU A 98 -25.78 2.76 14.60
CA GLU A 98 -26.47 2.91 15.87
C GLU A 98 -25.62 2.37 17.04
N ASP A 99 -25.11 1.14 16.93
CA ASP A 99 -24.38 0.42 17.99
C ASP A 99 -23.19 1.23 18.55
N THR A 100 -22.46 1.93 17.68
CA THR A 100 -21.28 2.72 18.10
C THR A 100 -21.67 4.03 18.77
N ARG A 101 -22.79 4.63 18.37
CA ARG A 101 -23.30 5.88 18.95
C ARG A 101 -23.83 5.66 20.36
N GLU A 102 -24.64 4.64 20.58
CA GLU A 102 -25.18 4.34 21.92
C GLU A 102 -24.06 4.09 22.95
N LEU A 103 -22.97 3.43 22.55
CA LEU A 103 -21.81 3.21 23.41
C LEU A 103 -21.05 4.51 23.74
N LEU A 104 -21.06 5.49 22.83
CA LEU A 104 -20.46 6.82 23.01
C LEU A 104 -21.34 7.77 23.83
N ASP A 105 -22.67 7.73 23.67
CA ASP A 105 -23.59 8.52 24.50
C ASP A 105 -23.50 8.08 25.98
N ASN A 106 -23.20 6.79 26.23
CA ASN A 106 -22.91 6.24 27.55
C ASN A 106 -21.53 6.62 28.14
N VAL A 107 -20.71 7.45 27.49
CA VAL A 107 -19.37 7.86 27.99
C VAL A 107 -19.45 8.70 29.27
N GLN A 108 -20.52 9.47 29.47
CA GLN A 108 -20.64 10.42 30.59
C GLN A 108 -20.75 9.73 31.96
N TYR A 109 -21.16 8.46 32.01
CA TYR A 109 -21.33 7.70 33.25
C TYR A 109 -19.99 7.19 33.80
N SER A 110 -19.83 7.34 35.13
CA SER A 110 -18.68 6.85 35.89
C SER A 110 -18.41 5.34 35.69
N PRO A 111 -17.14 4.88 35.79
CA PRO A 111 -16.81 3.46 35.73
C PRO A 111 -17.46 2.69 36.89
N THR A 112 -17.74 1.41 36.63
CA THR A 112 -18.45 0.52 37.55
C THR A 112 -17.52 -0.05 38.62
N ARG A 113 -16.28 -0.38 38.23
CA ARG A 113 -15.32 -1.16 39.04
C ARG A 113 -13.87 -0.73 38.84
N GLY A 114 -13.51 -0.26 37.65
CA GLY A 114 -12.22 0.31 37.30
C GLY A 114 -12.00 1.74 37.80
N ARG A 115 -10.77 2.23 37.65
CA ARG A 115 -10.41 3.64 37.91
C ARG A 115 -10.77 4.54 36.72
N PHE A 116 -10.68 3.98 35.51
CA PHE A 116 -10.98 4.64 34.25
C PHE A 116 -11.88 3.76 33.39
N LYS A 117 -12.84 4.39 32.72
CA LYS A 117 -13.64 3.79 31.65
C LYS A 117 -12.85 3.94 30.35
N VAL A 118 -12.38 2.82 29.81
CA VAL A 118 -11.48 2.79 28.66
C VAL A 118 -12.24 2.36 27.41
N TYR A 119 -12.22 3.19 26.39
CA TYR A 119 -12.80 2.92 25.08
C TYR A 119 -11.68 2.55 24.12
N LEU A 120 -11.61 1.28 23.72
CA LEU A 120 -10.66 0.77 22.73
C LEU A 120 -11.38 0.64 21.39
N ILE A 121 -11.08 1.53 20.44
CA ILE A 121 -11.65 1.53 19.09
C ILE A 121 -10.57 1.08 18.11
N ASP A 122 -10.71 -0.12 17.56
CA ASP A 122 -9.81 -0.66 16.53
C ASP A 122 -10.31 -0.33 15.12
N GLU A 123 -9.37 -0.18 14.19
CA GLU A 123 -9.55 0.37 12.84
C GLU A 123 -10.49 1.60 12.77
N VAL A 124 -10.25 2.58 13.64
CA VAL A 124 -11.13 3.76 13.85
C VAL A 124 -11.46 4.55 12.56
N HIS A 125 -10.64 4.43 11.50
CA HIS A 125 -10.92 5.04 10.19
C HIS A 125 -12.15 4.46 9.47
N MET A 126 -12.67 3.31 9.92
CA MET A 126 -13.87 2.65 9.38
C MET A 126 -15.18 3.16 10.02
N LEU A 127 -15.12 4.08 10.99
CA LEU A 127 -16.31 4.66 11.60
C LEU A 127 -17.12 5.52 10.61
N SER A 128 -18.43 5.57 10.82
CA SER A 128 -19.31 6.48 10.07
C SER A 128 -19.05 7.95 10.45
N GLY A 129 -19.32 8.89 9.52
CA GLY A 129 -19.20 10.33 9.76
C GLY A 129 -20.01 10.83 10.97
N HIS A 130 -21.18 10.23 11.22
CA HIS A 130 -22.00 10.54 12.39
C HIS A 130 -21.33 10.10 13.70
N SER A 131 -20.74 8.90 13.73
CA SER A 131 -19.99 8.38 14.88
C SER A 131 -18.75 9.23 15.18
N PHE A 132 -18.05 9.70 14.15
CA PHE A 132 -16.93 10.65 14.30
C PHE A 132 -17.34 11.98 14.94
N ASN A 133 -18.51 12.53 14.57
CA ASN A 133 -19.01 13.77 15.15
C ASN A 133 -19.39 13.61 16.64
N ALA A 134 -19.91 12.45 17.05
CA ALA A 134 -20.13 12.13 18.47
C ALA A 134 -18.81 12.00 19.25
N LEU A 135 -17.81 11.34 18.65
CA LEU A 135 -16.47 11.23 19.21
C LEU A 135 -15.82 12.62 19.39
N LEU A 136 -15.94 13.51 18.40
CA LEU A 136 -15.36 14.87 18.44
C LEU A 136 -15.87 15.70 19.63
N LYS A 137 -17.19 15.74 19.85
CA LYS A 137 -17.78 16.42 21.03
C LYS A 137 -17.20 15.91 22.35
N THR A 138 -16.97 14.60 22.43
CA THR A 138 -16.46 13.92 23.62
C THR A 138 -14.94 14.04 23.79
N LEU A 139 -14.19 14.26 22.70
CA LEU A 139 -12.75 14.54 22.70
C LEU A 139 -12.44 16.01 23.00
N GLU A 140 -13.37 16.94 22.78
CA GLU A 140 -13.22 18.35 23.17
C GLU A 140 -13.39 18.56 24.67
N GLU A 141 -14.41 17.96 25.28
CA GLU A 141 -14.67 18.03 26.73
C GLU A 141 -14.67 16.63 27.38
N PRO A 142 -13.50 15.95 27.45
CA PRO A 142 -13.41 14.58 27.95
C PRO A 142 -13.62 14.51 29.47
N PRO A 143 -14.53 13.65 29.98
CA PRO A 143 -14.66 13.41 31.41
C PRO A 143 -13.37 12.84 32.01
N ALA A 144 -13.00 13.28 33.21
CA ALA A 144 -11.71 12.92 33.83
C ALA A 144 -11.49 11.40 34.04
N HIS A 145 -12.57 10.63 34.14
CA HIS A 145 -12.56 9.17 34.30
C HIS A 145 -12.54 8.40 32.96
N VAL A 146 -12.59 9.07 31.81
CA VAL A 146 -12.65 8.44 30.48
C VAL A 146 -11.28 8.48 29.81
N LYS A 147 -10.94 7.39 29.10
CA LYS A 147 -9.73 7.29 28.28
C LYS A 147 -10.04 6.63 26.94
N PHE A 148 -9.71 7.30 25.84
CA PHE A 148 -9.84 6.77 24.49
C PHE A 148 -8.51 6.18 24.01
N LEU A 149 -8.55 4.94 23.52
CA LEU A 149 -7.47 4.22 22.89
C LEU A 149 -7.90 3.90 21.46
N LEU A 150 -7.45 4.70 20.50
CA LEU A 150 -7.78 4.57 19.09
C LEU A 150 -6.65 3.81 18.39
N ALA A 151 -6.98 2.89 17.50
CA ALA A 151 -6.02 2.21 16.64
C ALA A 151 -6.46 2.28 15.17
N THR A 152 -5.51 2.51 14.26
CA THR A 152 -5.77 2.53 12.81
C THR A 152 -4.59 1.97 12.02
N THR A 153 -4.88 1.28 10.91
CA THR A 153 -3.92 1.04 9.82
C THR A 153 -3.63 2.30 9.01
N ASP A 154 -4.64 3.12 8.76
CA ASP A 154 -4.57 4.30 7.92
C ASP A 154 -4.85 5.57 8.75
N PRO A 155 -3.82 6.42 9.02
CA PRO A 155 -4.03 7.70 9.70
C PRO A 155 -4.43 8.83 8.75
N GLN A 156 -4.31 8.68 7.43
CA GLN A 156 -4.62 9.75 6.46
C GLN A 156 -6.12 9.93 6.27
N LYS A 157 -6.90 8.84 6.40
CA LYS A 157 -8.37 8.86 6.42
C LYS A 157 -8.98 9.53 7.66
N LEU A 158 -8.19 9.83 8.69
CA LEU A 158 -8.72 10.46 9.91
C LEU A 158 -8.74 12.00 9.78
N PRO A 159 -9.87 12.66 10.13
CA PRO A 159 -9.93 14.11 10.19
C PRO A 159 -8.84 14.71 11.09
N VAL A 160 -8.21 15.79 10.62
CA VAL A 160 -7.15 16.53 11.35
C VAL A 160 -7.64 17.03 12.72
N THR A 161 -8.96 17.24 12.88
CA THR A 161 -9.61 17.57 14.15
C THR A 161 -9.45 16.48 15.22
N ILE A 162 -9.39 15.20 14.85
CA ILE A 162 -9.11 14.08 15.77
C ILE A 162 -7.60 13.97 16.00
N LEU A 163 -6.81 14.04 14.93
CA LEU A 163 -5.34 13.95 14.98
C LEU A 163 -4.71 15.01 15.91
N SER A 164 -5.28 16.22 15.97
CA SER A 164 -4.83 17.31 16.86
C SER A 164 -5.22 17.12 18.34
N ARG A 165 -6.23 16.30 18.63
CA ARG A 165 -6.73 16.00 19.99
C ARG A 165 -6.20 14.67 20.56
N CYS A 166 -5.41 13.91 19.80
CA CYS A 166 -4.87 12.62 20.23
C CYS A 166 -3.35 12.64 20.35
N LEU A 167 -2.80 11.97 21.36
CA LEU A 167 -1.36 11.69 21.42
C LEU A 167 -1.04 10.54 20.46
N GLN A 168 -0.31 10.84 19.39
CA GLN A 168 -0.04 9.90 18.30
C GLN A 168 1.20 9.05 18.55
N PHE A 169 1.08 7.74 18.36
CA PHE A 169 2.16 6.77 18.43
C PHE A 169 2.19 5.92 17.16
N SER A 170 3.22 6.14 16.34
CA SER A 170 3.48 5.32 15.15
C SER A 170 4.32 4.10 15.50
N LEU A 171 3.74 2.92 15.29
CA LEU A 171 4.37 1.62 15.35
C LEU A 171 4.98 1.32 13.97
N LYS A 172 6.26 0.96 13.94
CA LYS A 172 6.97 0.61 12.70
C LYS A 172 6.78 -0.88 12.37
N ASN A 173 6.93 -1.28 11.11
CA ASN A 173 7.04 -2.70 10.78
C ASN A 173 8.26 -3.31 11.48
N MET A 174 8.17 -4.57 11.93
CA MET A 174 9.32 -5.29 12.48
C MET A 174 10.22 -5.81 11.35
N LEU A 175 11.53 -5.74 11.55
CA LEU A 175 12.49 -6.37 10.64
C LEU A 175 12.32 -7.89 10.66
N PRO A 176 12.44 -8.60 9.51
CA PRO A 176 12.30 -10.06 9.46
C PRO A 176 13.18 -10.79 10.47
N GLU A 177 14.43 -10.34 10.66
CA GLU A 177 15.35 -10.83 11.69
C GLU A 177 14.74 -10.91 13.10
N LYS A 178 13.98 -9.88 13.50
CA LYS A 178 13.36 -9.81 14.83
C LYS A 178 12.12 -10.72 14.94
N VAL A 179 11.42 -10.94 13.82
CA VAL A 179 10.34 -11.92 13.74
C VAL A 179 10.93 -13.33 13.85
N VAL A 180 12.00 -13.65 13.10
CA VAL A 180 12.73 -14.92 13.13
C VAL A 180 13.27 -15.22 14.54
N GLU A 181 13.93 -14.24 15.18
CA GLU A 181 14.45 -14.38 16.56
C GLU A 181 13.33 -14.73 17.56
N HIS A 182 12.16 -14.09 17.44
CA HIS A 182 11.02 -14.37 18.31
C HIS A 182 10.36 -15.72 18.00
N LEU A 183 10.17 -16.07 16.71
CA LEU A 183 9.65 -17.38 16.31
C LEU A 183 10.54 -18.53 16.81
N ARG A 184 11.87 -18.37 16.71
CA ARG A 184 12.85 -19.33 17.24
C ARG A 184 12.68 -19.53 18.76
N HIS A 185 12.48 -18.45 19.52
CA HIS A 185 12.24 -18.52 20.96
C HIS A 185 10.92 -19.23 21.30
N VAL A 186 9.83 -18.87 20.61
CA VAL A 186 8.50 -19.48 20.79
C VAL A 186 8.53 -20.98 20.50
N LEU A 187 9.11 -21.39 19.38
CA LEU A 187 9.17 -22.79 18.96
C LEU A 187 10.08 -23.64 19.86
N ALA A 188 11.16 -23.05 20.39
CA ALA A 188 12.02 -23.71 21.37
C ALA A 188 11.30 -23.98 22.71
N GLU A 189 10.44 -23.07 23.18
CA GLU A 189 9.63 -23.30 24.39
C GLU A 189 8.50 -24.31 24.18
N GLU A 190 7.86 -24.32 22.99
CA GLU A 190 6.84 -25.31 22.64
C GLU A 190 7.42 -26.69 22.25
N GLN A 191 8.75 -26.82 22.19
CA GLN A 191 9.50 -28.03 21.80
C GLN A 191 9.17 -28.57 20.40
N ILE A 192 8.93 -27.67 19.45
CA ILE A 192 8.60 -28.03 18.05
C ILE A 192 9.89 -28.11 17.23
N PRO A 193 10.16 -29.19 16.47
CA PRO A 193 11.29 -29.24 15.54
C PRO A 193 11.12 -28.25 14.39
N PHE A 194 12.14 -27.43 14.14
CA PHE A 194 12.16 -26.46 13.06
C PHE A 194 13.50 -26.43 12.33
N ASP A 195 13.46 -26.08 11.05
CA ASP A 195 14.60 -25.65 10.25
C ASP A 195 14.71 -24.11 10.25
N ASP A 196 15.93 -23.58 10.15
CA ASP A 196 16.16 -22.14 10.13
C ASP A 196 15.63 -21.49 8.83
N GLU A 197 15.68 -22.19 7.69
CA GLU A 197 15.14 -21.70 6.41
C GLU A 197 13.61 -21.52 6.48
N SER A 198 12.89 -22.44 7.14
CA SER A 198 11.46 -22.29 7.42
C SER A 198 11.13 -21.02 8.21
N LEU A 199 11.97 -20.64 9.18
CA LEU A 199 11.74 -19.43 9.99
C LEU A 199 11.88 -18.17 9.14
N TRP A 200 12.87 -18.12 8.24
CA TRP A 200 13.06 -16.99 7.32
C TRP A 200 11.89 -16.83 6.33
N LEU A 201 11.41 -17.93 5.76
CA LEU A 201 10.23 -17.94 4.89
C LEU A 201 8.98 -17.39 5.62
N LEU A 202 8.72 -17.87 6.85
CA LEU A 202 7.62 -17.40 7.69
C LEU A 202 7.80 -15.93 8.13
N GLY A 203 9.04 -15.52 8.46
CA GLY A 203 9.38 -14.15 8.84
C GLY A 203 9.21 -13.14 7.71
N ARG A 204 9.48 -13.55 6.46
CA ARG A 204 9.19 -12.77 5.25
C ARG A 204 7.69 -12.71 4.96
N ALA A 205 7.00 -13.85 4.97
CA ALA A 205 5.56 -13.93 4.72
C ALA A 205 4.72 -13.17 5.77
N ALA A 206 5.28 -12.91 6.95
CA ALA A 206 4.68 -12.08 7.99
C ALA A 206 4.65 -10.58 7.69
N ASP A 207 5.43 -10.06 6.71
CA ASP A 207 5.54 -8.62 6.37
C ASP A 207 5.71 -7.68 7.59
N GLY A 208 6.51 -8.12 8.56
CA GLY A 208 6.75 -7.37 9.81
C GLY A 208 5.59 -7.37 10.82
N SER A 209 4.55 -8.18 10.62
CA SER A 209 3.44 -8.44 11.54
C SER A 209 3.67 -9.70 12.38
N MET A 210 3.88 -9.55 13.70
CA MET A 210 4.08 -10.70 14.58
C MET A 210 2.81 -11.57 14.70
N ARG A 211 1.62 -10.96 14.61
CA ARG A 211 0.35 -11.69 14.63
C ARG A 211 0.26 -12.65 13.45
N ASP A 212 0.61 -12.18 12.26
CA ASP A 212 0.48 -12.96 11.04
C ASP A 212 1.62 -13.99 10.95
N GLY A 213 2.85 -13.64 11.36
CA GLY A 213 3.94 -14.61 11.53
C GLY A 213 3.61 -15.78 12.46
N LEU A 214 3.03 -15.53 13.65
CA LEU A 214 2.57 -16.61 14.53
C LEU A 214 1.42 -17.42 13.92
N SER A 215 0.49 -16.76 13.21
CA SER A 215 -0.66 -17.42 12.59
C SER A 215 -0.26 -18.29 11.38
N LEU A 216 0.74 -17.87 10.61
CA LEU A 216 1.36 -18.66 9.55
C LEU A 216 2.18 -19.83 10.12
N THR A 217 2.87 -19.61 11.26
CA THR A 217 3.59 -20.67 11.96
C THR A 217 2.63 -21.75 12.47
N ASP A 218 1.49 -21.37 13.06
CA ASP A 218 0.41 -22.32 13.44
C ASP A 218 -0.10 -23.15 12.24
N GLN A 219 -0.29 -22.51 11.08
CA GLN A 219 -0.73 -23.19 9.85
C GLN A 219 0.34 -24.15 9.32
N ALA A 220 1.61 -23.73 9.31
CA ALA A 220 2.72 -24.55 8.88
C ALA A 220 2.95 -25.76 9.80
N ILE A 221 2.78 -25.61 11.11
CA ILE A 221 2.81 -26.73 12.07
C ILE A 221 1.68 -27.73 11.80
N ALA A 222 0.48 -27.24 11.46
CA ALA A 222 -0.67 -28.10 11.14
C ALA A 222 -0.49 -28.84 9.80
N PHE A 223 0.17 -28.21 8.82
CA PHE A 223 0.47 -28.80 7.52
C PHE A 223 1.63 -29.82 7.60
N GLY A 224 2.75 -29.46 8.24
CA GLY A 224 3.94 -30.30 8.43
C GLY A 224 3.84 -31.36 9.54
N ASN A 225 2.63 -31.77 9.94
CA ASN A 225 2.36 -32.78 10.97
C ASN A 225 3.17 -32.60 12.29
N GLY A 226 3.31 -31.36 12.76
CA GLY A 226 4.06 -31.06 13.99
C GLY A 226 5.56 -30.77 13.80
N GLN A 227 6.04 -30.65 12.57
CA GLN A 227 7.41 -30.22 12.23
C GLN A 227 7.37 -29.03 11.27
N LEU A 228 8.41 -28.20 11.30
CA LEU A 228 8.60 -27.08 10.38
C LEU A 228 9.78 -27.38 9.46
N GLN A 229 9.49 -27.85 8.26
CA GLN A 229 10.47 -28.10 7.19
C GLN A 229 10.28 -27.11 6.03
N ALA A 230 11.36 -26.76 5.33
CA ALA A 230 11.32 -25.70 4.35
C ALA A 230 10.51 -26.05 3.10
N SER A 231 10.47 -27.33 2.70
CA SER A 231 9.57 -27.85 1.64
C SER A 231 8.10 -27.56 1.93
N ASP A 232 7.68 -27.86 3.16
CA ASP A 232 6.30 -27.85 3.58
C ASP A 232 5.80 -26.41 3.73
N VAL A 233 6.65 -25.54 4.28
CA VAL A 233 6.41 -24.09 4.36
C VAL A 233 6.33 -23.45 2.97
N ARG A 234 7.22 -23.80 2.04
CA ARG A 234 7.14 -23.32 0.63
C ARG A 234 5.85 -23.74 -0.04
N SER A 235 5.47 -25.02 0.10
CA SER A 235 4.23 -25.56 -0.46
C SER A 235 2.99 -24.86 0.12
N MET A 236 2.97 -24.59 1.43
CA MET A 236 1.89 -23.85 2.09
C MET A 236 1.80 -22.39 1.63
N LEU A 237 2.94 -21.69 1.48
CA LEU A 237 2.99 -20.28 1.09
C LEU A 237 2.85 -20.04 -0.42
N GLY A 238 2.94 -21.09 -1.25
CA GLY A 238 3.02 -20.98 -2.70
C GLY A 238 4.29 -20.26 -3.20
N THR A 239 5.32 -20.14 -2.34
CA THR A 239 6.56 -19.42 -2.65
C THR A 239 7.53 -20.32 -3.40
N ILE A 240 8.05 -19.80 -4.52
CA ILE A 240 9.12 -20.43 -5.31
C ILE A 240 10.33 -20.73 -4.43
N ASP A 241 10.99 -21.85 -4.66
CA ASP A 241 12.25 -22.16 -3.99
C ASP A 241 13.37 -21.19 -4.41
N THR A 242 13.86 -20.40 -3.47
CA THR A 242 15.05 -19.54 -3.64
C THR A 242 16.26 -20.36 -4.12
N GLY A 243 16.36 -21.65 -3.76
CA GLY A 243 17.35 -22.58 -4.29
C GLY A 243 17.37 -22.64 -5.82
N GLN A 244 16.21 -22.78 -6.46
CA GLN A 244 16.06 -22.82 -7.92
C GLN A 244 16.44 -21.48 -8.57
N VAL A 245 16.15 -20.35 -7.92
CA VAL A 245 16.60 -19.02 -8.39
C VAL A 245 18.14 -18.92 -8.35
N PHE A 246 18.77 -19.43 -7.29
CA PHE A 246 20.23 -19.53 -7.22
C PHE A 246 20.81 -20.49 -8.27
N GLU A 247 20.13 -21.59 -8.61
CA GLU A 247 20.57 -22.50 -9.68
C GLU A 247 20.49 -21.85 -11.06
N LEU A 248 19.39 -21.16 -11.38
CA LEU A 248 19.26 -20.36 -12.60
C LEU A 248 20.36 -19.31 -12.70
N LEU A 249 20.64 -18.56 -11.62
CA LEU A 249 21.71 -17.56 -11.58
C LEU A 249 23.10 -18.18 -11.73
N ASN A 250 23.36 -19.36 -11.15
CA ASN A 250 24.61 -20.08 -11.36
C ASN A 250 24.75 -20.57 -12.81
N GLY A 251 23.67 -21.05 -13.44
CA GLY A 251 23.63 -21.45 -14.86
C GLY A 251 23.86 -20.27 -15.81
N LEU A 252 23.28 -19.11 -15.52
CA LEU A 252 23.55 -17.84 -16.23
C LEU A 252 25.01 -17.40 -16.07
N ALA A 253 25.56 -17.51 -14.85
CA ALA A 253 26.96 -17.17 -14.56
C ALA A 253 27.94 -18.07 -15.35
N SER A 254 27.71 -19.38 -15.38
CA SER A 254 28.54 -20.35 -16.11
C SER A 254 28.27 -20.40 -17.62
N GLY A 255 27.19 -19.81 -18.10
CA GLY A 255 26.79 -19.83 -19.51
C GLY A 255 26.19 -21.17 -19.97
N ASP A 256 25.67 -22.00 -19.05
CA ASP A 256 25.12 -23.31 -19.40
C ASP A 256 23.65 -23.21 -19.83
N ALA A 257 23.43 -23.00 -21.13
CA ALA A 257 22.09 -22.98 -21.73
C ALA A 257 21.31 -24.30 -21.53
N ARG A 258 22.00 -25.45 -21.39
CA ARG A 258 21.33 -26.75 -21.25
C ARG A 258 20.85 -26.98 -19.82
N GLY A 259 21.71 -26.70 -18.83
CA GLY A 259 21.33 -26.70 -17.42
C GLY A 259 20.20 -25.70 -17.14
N LEU A 260 20.28 -24.50 -17.74
CA LEU A 260 19.26 -23.47 -17.59
C LEU A 260 17.88 -23.94 -18.09
N LEU A 261 17.78 -24.45 -19.32
CA LEU A 261 16.50 -24.93 -19.87
C LEU A 261 15.97 -26.19 -19.15
N ALA A 262 16.84 -27.00 -18.55
CA ALA A 262 16.41 -28.11 -17.69
C ALA A 262 15.76 -27.60 -16.40
N ALA A 263 16.36 -26.60 -15.74
CA ALA A 263 15.77 -25.96 -14.55
C ALA A 263 14.44 -25.25 -14.86
N VAL A 264 14.28 -24.65 -16.05
CA VAL A 264 12.98 -24.11 -16.49
C VAL A 264 11.93 -25.21 -16.67
N ALA A 265 12.32 -26.38 -17.19
CA ALA A 265 11.40 -27.51 -17.33
C ALA A 265 10.92 -28.03 -15.95
N GLU A 266 11.82 -28.14 -14.98
CA GLU A 266 11.50 -28.54 -13.61
C GLU A 266 10.58 -27.53 -12.90
N LEU A 267 10.86 -26.22 -13.05
CA LEU A 267 9.96 -25.14 -12.60
C LEU A 267 8.55 -25.25 -13.21
N ALA A 268 8.46 -25.61 -14.50
CA ALA A 268 7.19 -25.77 -15.20
C ALA A 268 6.41 -27.01 -14.71
N GLU A 269 7.09 -28.12 -14.40
CA GLU A 269 6.46 -29.31 -13.80
C GLU A 269 5.89 -29.05 -12.40
N GLN A 270 6.50 -28.11 -11.65
CA GLN A 270 6.04 -27.67 -10.33
C GLN A 270 4.93 -26.59 -10.38
N GLY A 271 4.57 -26.10 -11.57
CA GLY A 271 3.53 -25.07 -11.74
C GLY A 271 3.93 -23.67 -11.26
N ALA A 272 5.23 -23.34 -11.30
CA ALA A 272 5.74 -22.07 -10.79
C ALA A 272 5.22 -20.83 -11.55
N ASP A 273 4.97 -19.74 -10.82
CA ASP A 273 4.69 -18.42 -11.42
C ASP A 273 5.98 -17.80 -11.99
N PHE A 274 6.14 -17.84 -13.31
CA PHE A 274 7.28 -17.23 -14.00
C PHE A 274 7.42 -15.71 -13.77
N ALA A 275 6.34 -14.98 -13.47
CA ALA A 275 6.42 -13.56 -13.14
C ALA A 275 7.07 -13.36 -11.76
N GLY A 276 6.69 -14.20 -10.78
CA GLY A 276 7.34 -14.33 -9.48
C GLY A 276 8.80 -14.78 -9.58
N VAL A 277 9.12 -15.77 -10.42
CA VAL A 277 10.52 -16.23 -10.62
C VAL A 277 11.38 -15.07 -11.14
N LEU A 278 10.89 -14.30 -12.11
CA LEU A 278 11.59 -13.10 -12.58
C LEU A 278 11.71 -12.04 -11.49
N ALA A 279 10.68 -11.84 -10.65
CA ALA A 279 10.74 -10.88 -9.55
C ALA A 279 11.81 -11.25 -8.50
N GLU A 280 11.91 -12.52 -8.09
CA GLU A 280 12.97 -13.01 -7.20
C GLU A 280 14.35 -12.93 -7.84
N LEU A 281 14.47 -13.22 -9.14
CA LEU A 281 15.73 -13.11 -9.89
C LEU A 281 16.21 -11.65 -9.99
N ILE A 282 15.30 -10.70 -10.24
CA ILE A 282 15.57 -9.24 -10.20
C ILE A 282 16.04 -8.81 -8.81
N SER A 283 15.32 -9.22 -7.76
CA SER A 283 15.66 -8.93 -6.36
C SER A 283 17.04 -9.47 -5.97
N THR A 284 17.33 -10.73 -6.35
CA THR A 284 18.61 -11.37 -6.06
C THR A 284 19.76 -10.69 -6.82
N LEU A 285 19.58 -10.33 -8.09
CA LEU A 285 20.57 -9.56 -8.85
C LEU A 285 20.83 -8.17 -8.26
N GLN A 286 19.80 -7.48 -7.76
CA GLN A 286 19.96 -6.22 -7.03
C GLN A 286 20.82 -6.41 -5.77
N ARG A 287 20.55 -7.46 -4.97
CA ARG A 287 21.33 -7.79 -3.76
C ARG A 287 22.78 -8.14 -4.09
N VAL A 288 23.02 -8.88 -5.17
CA VAL A 288 24.37 -9.17 -5.70
C VAL A 288 25.08 -7.87 -6.12
N ALA A 289 24.42 -6.97 -6.84
CA ALA A 289 25.00 -5.67 -7.24
C ALA A 289 25.38 -4.81 -6.02
N ILE A 290 24.54 -4.77 -4.98
CA ILE A 290 24.84 -4.06 -3.73
C ILE A 290 26.05 -4.71 -3.02
N ALA A 291 26.08 -6.04 -2.92
CA ALA A 291 27.17 -6.77 -2.28
C ALA A 291 28.52 -6.61 -3.01
N GLN A 292 28.51 -6.39 -4.33
CA GLN A 292 29.73 -6.09 -5.11
C GLN A 292 30.31 -4.70 -4.80
N VAL A 293 29.47 -3.71 -4.48
CA VAL A 293 29.91 -2.34 -4.15
C VAL A 293 30.24 -2.22 -2.66
N LEU A 294 29.45 -2.83 -1.79
CA LEU A 294 29.59 -2.76 -0.35
C LEU A 294 29.27 -4.11 0.30
N PRO A 295 30.27 -5.00 0.46
CA PRO A 295 30.08 -6.34 1.03
C PRO A 295 29.50 -6.33 2.45
N GLU A 296 29.81 -5.30 3.25
CA GLU A 296 29.29 -5.13 4.62
C GLU A 296 27.79 -4.77 4.67
N ALA A 297 27.22 -4.29 3.55
CA ALA A 297 25.79 -3.98 3.42
C ALA A 297 25.01 -5.06 2.66
N ALA A 298 25.58 -6.26 2.49
CA ALA A 298 24.87 -7.41 1.94
C ALA A 298 23.72 -7.80 2.88
N ASP A 299 22.50 -7.38 2.52
CA ASP A 299 21.28 -7.58 3.30
C ASP A 299 21.03 -9.07 3.59
N ASN A 300 20.94 -9.43 4.86
CA ASN A 300 20.67 -10.80 5.33
C ASN A 300 19.17 -11.08 5.56
N SER A 301 18.25 -10.21 5.12
CA SER A 301 16.80 -10.37 5.29
C SER A 301 16.19 -11.67 4.70
N LEU A 302 16.98 -12.45 3.95
CA LEU A 302 16.61 -13.73 3.34
C LEU A 302 17.45 -14.93 3.85
N GLY A 303 18.34 -14.74 4.84
CA GLY A 303 19.16 -15.80 5.45
C GLY A 303 20.25 -16.41 4.54
N ASP A 304 20.40 -15.90 3.32
CA ASP A 304 21.20 -16.43 2.21
C ASP A 304 22.42 -15.54 1.89
N GLN A 305 22.81 -14.63 2.78
CA GLN A 305 23.89 -13.64 2.58
C GLN A 305 25.18 -14.28 2.03
N GLN A 306 25.54 -15.47 2.50
CA GLN A 306 26.73 -16.19 2.02
C GLN A 306 26.60 -16.61 0.53
N ARG A 307 25.43 -17.08 0.09
CA ARG A 307 25.18 -17.44 -1.33
C ARG A 307 25.22 -16.22 -2.24
N VAL A 308 24.75 -15.07 -1.75
CA VAL A 308 24.82 -13.78 -2.46
C VAL A 308 26.26 -13.30 -2.60
N LEU A 309 27.07 -13.39 -1.53
CA LEU A 309 28.49 -13.05 -1.57
C LEU A 309 29.29 -13.97 -2.52
N GLU A 310 28.96 -15.26 -2.55
CA GLU A 310 29.54 -16.22 -3.50
C GLU A 310 29.19 -15.87 -4.96
N LEU A 311 27.93 -15.52 -5.26
CA LEU A 311 27.55 -15.04 -6.60
C LEU A 311 28.22 -13.71 -6.97
N ALA A 312 28.33 -12.77 -6.03
CA ALA A 312 28.99 -11.47 -6.23
C ALA A 312 30.45 -11.61 -6.68
N GLY A 313 31.15 -12.67 -6.23
CA GLY A 313 32.50 -13.00 -6.68
C GLY A 313 32.59 -13.77 -8.00
N ARG A 314 31.47 -14.29 -8.54
CA ARG A 314 31.44 -15.11 -9.78
C ARG A 314 30.91 -14.38 -11.01
N ILE A 315 29.98 -13.44 -10.83
CA ILE A 315 29.39 -12.66 -11.93
C ILE A 315 30.10 -11.32 -12.03
N SER A 316 30.38 -10.80 -13.23
CA SER A 316 30.95 -9.46 -13.39
C SER A 316 29.92 -8.38 -13.11
N ALA A 317 30.33 -7.19 -12.64
CA ALA A 317 29.39 -6.09 -12.38
C ALA A 317 28.62 -5.65 -13.64
N GLU A 318 29.25 -5.74 -14.82
CA GLU A 318 28.61 -5.48 -16.11
C GLU A 318 27.54 -6.53 -16.43
N ASP A 319 27.84 -7.82 -16.25
CA ASP A 319 26.86 -8.91 -16.43
C ASP A 319 25.68 -8.77 -15.45
N VAL A 320 25.92 -8.42 -14.18
CA VAL A 320 24.83 -8.23 -13.19
C VAL A 320 23.85 -7.15 -13.64
N GLN A 321 24.36 -5.98 -14.09
CA GLN A 321 23.51 -4.90 -14.58
C GLN A 321 22.76 -5.29 -15.87
N LEU A 322 23.43 -5.97 -16.80
CA LEU A 322 22.81 -6.48 -18.02
C LEU A 322 21.68 -7.48 -17.71
N PHE A 323 21.94 -8.47 -16.86
CA PHE A 323 20.93 -9.47 -16.46
C PHE A 323 19.76 -8.81 -15.74
N TYR A 324 20.01 -7.83 -14.86
CA TYR A 324 18.98 -7.08 -14.15
C TYR A 324 18.07 -6.31 -15.12
N GLN A 325 18.64 -5.61 -16.11
CA GLN A 325 17.88 -4.89 -17.12
C GLN A 325 17.09 -5.84 -18.03
N LEU A 326 17.69 -6.95 -18.47
CA LEU A 326 17.01 -7.95 -19.30
C LEU A 326 15.91 -8.69 -18.53
N ALA A 327 16.05 -8.89 -17.22
CA ALA A 327 15.03 -9.49 -16.38
C ALA A 327 13.84 -8.54 -16.18
N LEU A 328 14.09 -7.24 -15.96
CA LEU A 328 13.04 -6.21 -15.92
C LEU A 328 12.25 -6.12 -17.22
N HIS A 329 12.94 -6.08 -18.37
CA HIS A 329 12.27 -6.13 -19.67
C HIS A 329 11.50 -7.45 -19.87
N GLY A 330 12.11 -8.59 -19.53
CA GLY A 330 11.47 -9.89 -19.58
C GLY A 330 10.17 -9.95 -18.75
N ARG A 331 10.17 -9.37 -17.55
CA ARG A 331 8.99 -9.32 -16.67
C ARG A 331 7.89 -8.40 -17.19
N ARG A 332 8.25 -7.25 -17.77
CA ARG A 332 7.29 -6.33 -18.41
C ARG A 332 6.67 -6.95 -19.67
N ASP A 333 7.47 -7.65 -20.46
CA ASP A 333 7.07 -8.21 -21.74
C ASP A 333 6.40 -9.60 -21.59
N LEU A 334 6.46 -10.22 -20.40
CA LEU A 334 5.91 -11.56 -20.11
C LEU A 334 4.40 -11.69 -20.41
N PRO A 335 3.51 -10.73 -20.04
CA PRO A 335 2.08 -10.83 -20.34
C PRO A 335 1.75 -10.68 -21.83
N LEU A 336 2.72 -10.24 -22.64
CA LEU A 336 2.59 -10.11 -24.10
C LEU A 336 3.10 -11.37 -24.83
N ALA A 337 3.68 -12.33 -24.12
CA ALA A 337 4.16 -13.58 -24.70
C ALA A 337 2.99 -14.53 -25.03
N PRO A 338 3.04 -15.31 -26.13
CA PRO A 338 2.01 -16.29 -26.46
C PRO A 338 1.84 -17.41 -25.42
N ASP A 339 2.88 -17.65 -24.62
CA ASP A 339 2.95 -18.58 -23.52
C ASP A 339 3.92 -18.00 -22.46
N PRO A 340 3.53 -17.89 -21.17
CA PRO A 340 4.41 -17.37 -20.12
C PRO A 340 5.74 -18.13 -20.00
N ARG A 341 5.74 -19.46 -20.18
CA ARG A 341 6.97 -20.26 -20.16
C ARG A 341 7.87 -19.87 -21.33
N GLY A 342 7.36 -19.84 -22.55
CA GLY A 342 8.11 -19.39 -23.72
C GLY A 342 8.66 -17.96 -23.61
N GLY A 343 7.90 -17.05 -22.98
CA GLY A 343 8.37 -15.70 -22.65
C GLY A 343 9.56 -15.69 -21.68
N PHE A 344 9.50 -16.52 -20.65
CA PHE A 344 10.57 -16.69 -19.66
C PHE A 344 11.84 -17.34 -20.26
N GLU A 345 11.68 -18.43 -21.03
CA GLU A 345 12.77 -19.07 -21.77
C GLU A 345 13.46 -18.07 -22.71
N MET A 346 12.70 -17.21 -23.41
CA MET A 346 13.26 -16.16 -24.26
C MET A 346 13.98 -15.05 -23.49
N ALA A 347 13.50 -14.67 -22.30
CA ALA A 347 14.20 -13.69 -21.45
C ALA A 347 15.57 -14.23 -21.00
N LEU A 348 15.60 -15.50 -20.54
CA LEU A 348 16.82 -16.19 -20.12
C LEU A 348 17.81 -16.42 -21.27
N LEU A 349 17.34 -16.82 -22.46
CA LEU A 349 18.18 -16.97 -23.64
C LEU A 349 18.78 -15.64 -24.12
N ARG A 350 18.05 -14.52 -23.98
CA ARG A 350 18.61 -13.18 -24.23
C ARG A 350 19.73 -12.83 -23.27
N MET A 351 19.61 -13.16 -21.98
CA MET A 351 20.69 -12.95 -21.00
C MET A 351 21.97 -13.67 -21.39
N LEU A 352 21.88 -14.92 -21.85
CA LEU A 352 23.04 -15.66 -22.35
C LEU A 352 23.62 -15.08 -23.65
N ALA A 353 22.76 -14.69 -24.60
CA ALA A 353 23.18 -14.24 -25.93
C ALA A 353 23.85 -12.85 -25.94
N PHE A 354 23.48 -11.94 -25.03
CA PHE A 354 23.93 -10.55 -25.04
C PHE A 354 25.11 -10.24 -24.10
N ARG A 355 25.79 -11.24 -23.52
CA ARG A 355 26.95 -11.00 -22.64
C ARG A 355 28.09 -10.28 -23.39
N PRO A 356 28.66 -9.20 -22.84
CA PRO A 356 29.75 -8.47 -23.48
C PRO A 356 30.99 -9.36 -23.61
N GLY A 357 31.30 -9.78 -24.84
CA GLY A 357 32.45 -10.63 -25.18
C GLY A 357 32.11 -11.98 -25.81
N THR A 358 30.86 -12.47 -25.74
CA THR A 358 30.48 -13.79 -26.31
C THR A 358 30.09 -13.77 -27.79
N LEU A 359 30.16 -12.62 -28.48
CA LEU A 359 29.80 -12.47 -29.90
C LEU A 359 30.74 -13.18 -30.91
N GLN A 360 31.51 -14.17 -30.47
CA GLN A 360 32.16 -15.16 -31.34
C GLN A 360 31.19 -16.29 -31.72
N HIS A 361 30.15 -15.94 -32.48
CA HIS A 361 29.34 -16.81 -33.34
C HIS A 361 29.04 -18.24 -32.81
N THR A 362 28.32 -18.36 -31.70
CA THR A 362 27.72 -19.64 -31.25
C THR A 362 26.43 -19.98 -32.01
N GLY A 363 26.52 -20.01 -33.35
CA GLY A 363 25.49 -20.58 -34.22
C GLY A 363 25.98 -21.92 -34.78
N PRO A 364 25.32 -23.05 -34.52
CA PRO A 364 25.62 -24.28 -35.25
C PRO A 364 25.20 -24.08 -36.71
N SER A 365 26.18 -24.00 -37.61
CA SER A 365 25.93 -23.94 -39.05
C SER A 365 25.08 -25.14 -39.48
N ALA A 366 23.90 -24.88 -40.02
CA ALA A 366 22.94 -25.93 -40.38
C ALA A 366 23.54 -26.89 -41.43
N PRO A 367 23.29 -28.20 -41.34
CA PRO A 367 23.84 -29.18 -42.28
C PRO A 367 23.13 -29.09 -43.64
N ALA A 368 23.67 -28.28 -44.55
CA ALA A 368 23.22 -28.23 -45.92
C ALA A 368 23.73 -29.46 -46.72
N SER A 369 22.96 -30.55 -46.76
CA SER A 369 23.07 -31.58 -47.82
C SER A 369 21.90 -32.57 -47.86
N ALA A 370 21.36 -32.77 -49.08
CA ALA A 370 20.33 -33.75 -49.49
C ALA A 370 18.94 -33.56 -48.82
N VAL A 371 17.79 -33.65 -49.50
CA VAL A 371 17.39 -34.45 -50.68
C VAL A 371 16.34 -33.61 -51.47
N ASN A 372 16.45 -33.40 -52.79
CA ASN A 372 15.81 -34.27 -53.81
C ASN A 372 16.27 -33.93 -55.24
N GLN A 373 16.39 -34.96 -56.10
CA GLN A 373 16.48 -34.82 -57.55
C GLN A 373 15.12 -35.14 -58.19
N ALA A 374 14.70 -34.39 -59.22
CA ALA A 374 13.85 -34.93 -60.28
C ALA A 374 13.94 -34.10 -61.58
N GLY A 375 14.49 -34.70 -62.65
CA GLY A 375 14.13 -34.42 -64.06
C GLY A 375 14.69 -33.18 -64.78
N SER A 376 15.76 -33.34 -65.56
CA SER A 376 15.72 -33.40 -67.06
C SER A 376 17.14 -33.33 -67.68
N ALA A 377 17.24 -33.53 -69.01
CA ALA A 377 18.42 -34.04 -69.72
C ALA A 377 19.41 -32.97 -70.32
N PRO A 378 20.65 -33.34 -70.72
CA PRO A 378 21.76 -32.46 -71.20
C PRO A 378 21.72 -32.27 -72.75
N PRO A 379 22.74 -31.75 -73.52
CA PRO A 379 24.20 -31.49 -73.32
C PRO A 379 24.67 -30.06 -73.76
N VAL A 380 25.95 -29.62 -73.92
CA VAL A 380 27.19 -30.14 -74.56
C VAL A 380 28.47 -29.42 -74.02
N GLU A 381 29.63 -30.08 -74.17
CA GLU A 381 31.04 -29.70 -73.89
C GLU A 381 31.58 -28.50 -74.78
N PRO A 382 32.89 -28.09 -74.79
CA PRO A 382 34.09 -28.64 -74.10
C PRO A 382 35.16 -27.64 -73.56
N SER A 383 36.14 -28.16 -72.79
CA SER A 383 37.60 -28.06 -73.08
C SER A 383 38.51 -28.63 -71.97
N VAL A 384 39.20 -29.76 -72.26
CA VAL A 384 40.68 -30.02 -72.18
C VAL A 384 41.50 -29.14 -71.18
N GLU A 385 42.36 -29.64 -70.27
CA GLU A 385 43.52 -30.56 -70.46
C GLU A 385 43.99 -31.32 -69.17
N LEU A 386 45.03 -32.16 -69.25
CA LEU A 386 45.46 -33.22 -68.27
C LEU A 386 46.95 -33.04 -67.76
N PRO A 387 47.59 -33.93 -66.92
CA PRO A 387 48.62 -33.59 -65.93
C PRO A 387 50.02 -34.21 -66.30
N PRO A 388 50.97 -34.70 -65.43
CA PRO A 388 50.90 -35.41 -64.12
C PRO A 388 51.81 -34.79 -63.01
N GLY A 389 52.30 -35.57 -62.01
CA GLY A 389 53.23 -35.07 -60.97
C GLY A 389 54.04 -36.05 -60.10
N LYS A 390 53.41 -36.95 -59.31
CA LYS A 390 54.03 -38.11 -58.59
C LYS A 390 55.12 -37.81 -57.48
N PRO A 391 55.59 -38.79 -56.65
CA PRO A 391 55.36 -38.73 -55.18
C PRO A 391 56.60 -39.06 -54.28
N THR A 392 56.36 -39.69 -53.11
CA THR A 392 57.27 -40.27 -52.06
C THR A 392 57.57 -39.34 -50.86
N GLY A 393 57.79 -39.82 -49.63
CA GLY A 393 57.84 -41.21 -49.11
C GLY A 393 57.80 -41.30 -47.56
N ILE A 394 57.67 -42.51 -47.02
CA ILE A 394 57.43 -42.84 -45.59
C ILE A 394 58.77 -43.14 -44.87
N SER A 395 58.93 -42.78 -43.57
CA SER A 395 59.57 -43.62 -42.51
C SER A 395 59.69 -42.95 -41.12
N GLN A 396 59.42 -43.74 -40.06
CA GLN A 396 60.02 -43.64 -38.71
C GLN A 396 60.92 -44.91 -38.53
N PRO A 397 61.51 -45.28 -37.35
CA PRO A 397 61.89 -44.55 -36.11
C PRO A 397 63.31 -44.89 -35.54
N ARG A 398 63.80 -44.09 -34.54
CA ARG A 398 64.74 -44.46 -33.42
C ARG A 398 66.21 -44.92 -33.76
N PRO A 399 67.14 -45.14 -32.79
CA PRO A 399 67.20 -44.83 -31.32
C PRO A 399 68.54 -44.20 -30.80
N ASP A 400 68.71 -44.16 -29.46
CA ASP A 400 69.96 -44.24 -28.67
C ASP A 400 70.91 -43.00 -28.53
N SER A 401 71.60 -42.74 -27.40
CA SER A 401 71.65 -43.43 -26.07
C SER A 401 72.29 -42.56 -24.95
N SER A 402 72.46 -43.15 -23.74
CA SER A 402 73.35 -42.78 -22.60
C SER A 402 72.85 -41.77 -21.53
N ASN A 403 73.12 -41.91 -20.20
CA ASN A 403 73.48 -43.08 -19.35
C ASN A 403 73.33 -42.73 -17.84
N GLN A 404 73.30 -43.76 -16.98
CA GLN A 404 73.51 -43.82 -15.51
C GLN A 404 72.33 -43.49 -14.56
N GLY A 405 72.10 -44.42 -13.61
CA GLY A 405 71.34 -44.20 -12.37
C GLY A 405 72.28 -43.76 -11.22
N GLN A 406 72.02 -44.02 -9.93
CA GLN A 406 71.08 -44.97 -9.31
C GLN A 406 71.05 -44.72 -7.78
N GLN A 407 69.87 -44.61 -7.13
CA GLN A 407 69.62 -44.76 -5.66
C GLN A 407 70.35 -43.78 -4.69
N ALA A 408 69.92 -43.50 -3.45
CA ALA A 408 68.63 -43.54 -2.75
C ALA A 408 68.77 -42.80 -1.38
N GLN A 409 67.66 -42.66 -0.63
CA GLN A 409 67.55 -42.41 0.82
C GLN A 409 67.52 -40.97 1.40
N ALA A 410 66.45 -40.77 2.19
CA ALA A 410 66.40 -40.20 3.55
C ALA A 410 66.36 -38.67 3.82
N ALA A 411 65.23 -38.30 4.44
CA ALA A 411 64.98 -37.21 5.39
C ALA A 411 64.96 -35.74 4.89
N PRO A 412 63.96 -34.93 5.32
CA PRO A 412 63.77 -33.57 4.84
C PRO A 412 64.51 -32.53 5.69
N ALA A 413 64.95 -31.45 5.07
CA ALA A 413 65.49 -30.28 5.75
C ALA A 413 64.59 -29.05 5.57
N VAL A 414 64.24 -28.43 6.70
CA VAL A 414 63.67 -27.07 6.88
C VAL A 414 62.26 -26.81 6.30
N PRO A 415 61.19 -26.99 7.10
CA PRO A 415 59.92 -26.28 6.89
C PRO A 415 59.98 -24.84 7.44
N VAL A 416 59.21 -23.93 6.84
CA VAL A 416 58.96 -22.58 7.39
C VAL A 416 57.55 -22.56 8.00
N ALA A 417 57.48 -22.46 9.33
CA ALA A 417 56.28 -22.21 10.13
C ALA A 417 56.71 -21.32 11.33
N ALA A 418 56.19 -20.12 11.53
CA ALA A 418 54.82 -19.73 11.90
C ALA A 418 54.53 -19.88 13.41
N VAL A 419 54.47 -18.73 14.11
CA VAL A 419 53.99 -18.48 15.50
C VAL A 419 53.93 -16.95 15.70
N THR A 420 52.96 -16.28 16.33
CA THR A 420 51.61 -16.66 16.85
C THR A 420 50.81 -15.38 17.19
N SER A 421 49.50 -15.55 17.39
CA SER A 421 48.47 -14.73 18.08
C SER A 421 48.85 -13.49 18.91
N PRO A 422 47.94 -12.48 18.98
CA PRO A 422 47.91 -11.49 20.06
C PRO A 422 46.55 -11.36 20.78
N GLU A 423 46.54 -11.58 22.09
CA GLU A 423 45.67 -10.93 23.10
C GLU A 423 46.21 -11.27 24.51
N PRO A 424 45.83 -10.57 25.60
CA PRO A 424 45.71 -9.12 25.84
C PRO A 424 46.79 -8.61 26.85
N GLN A 425 46.85 -7.30 27.13
CA GLN A 425 47.57 -6.78 28.31
C GLN A 425 46.79 -5.69 29.10
N PRO A 426 46.83 -5.69 30.45
CA PRO A 426 46.18 -4.72 31.33
C PRO A 426 47.07 -3.50 31.67
N PRO A 427 46.58 -2.46 32.39
CA PRO A 427 47.17 -1.11 32.36
C PRO A 427 48.27 -0.85 33.39
N VAL A 428 49.10 0.18 33.14
CA VAL A 428 50.11 0.69 34.10
C VAL A 428 49.88 2.18 34.40
N ALA A 429 49.88 2.49 35.69
CA ALA A 429 49.46 3.71 36.34
C ALA A 429 50.15 5.03 35.92
N SER A 430 49.43 6.13 36.05
CA SER A 430 49.94 7.51 36.04
C SER A 430 49.47 8.31 37.26
N LYS A 431 50.43 8.83 38.05
CA LYS A 431 50.31 9.89 39.08
C LYS A 431 51.69 10.11 39.74
N PRO A 432 51.95 11.23 40.44
CA PRO A 432 51.29 12.55 40.41
C PRO A 432 52.28 13.73 40.23
N ALA A 433 51.79 14.90 39.79
CA ALA A 433 52.42 16.21 40.05
C ALA A 433 51.33 17.30 40.06
N GLU A 434 51.53 18.37 40.82
CA GLU A 434 50.46 19.23 41.37
C GLU A 434 50.79 20.72 41.24
N ALA A 435 49.74 21.57 41.13
CA ALA A 435 49.75 23.04 41.24
C ALA A 435 50.47 23.81 40.08
N PRO A 436 49.99 25.01 39.66
CA PRO A 436 49.45 26.07 40.52
C PRO A 436 48.01 26.52 40.26
N ALA A 437 47.48 27.24 41.25
CA ALA A 437 46.22 28.00 41.25
C ALA A 437 46.55 29.52 41.33
N PRO A 438 45.57 30.42 41.51
CA PRO A 438 44.45 30.72 40.60
C PRO A 438 44.38 32.22 40.23
N THR A 439 43.74 32.57 39.11
CA THR A 439 43.43 33.97 38.77
C THR A 439 41.94 34.21 38.52
N VAL A 440 41.35 34.91 39.51
CA VAL A 440 40.18 35.82 39.54
C VAL A 440 39.36 36.04 38.24
N PRO A 441 38.01 36.06 38.29
CA PRO A 441 37.14 35.90 37.12
C PRO A 441 36.69 37.20 36.43
N PRO A 442 36.23 37.14 35.16
CA PRO A 442 35.47 38.20 34.53
C PRO A 442 33.95 38.10 34.81
N ALA A 443 33.41 39.20 35.33
CA ALA A 443 32.04 39.73 35.26
C ALA A 443 30.86 38.81 34.87
N ALA A 444 29.87 38.76 35.76
CA ALA A 444 28.52 38.30 35.45
C ALA A 444 27.81 39.23 34.44
N VAL A 445 27.15 38.65 33.45
CA VAL A 445 26.14 39.32 32.61
C VAL A 445 24.78 39.16 33.32
N PRO A 446 23.95 40.21 33.45
CA PRO A 446 22.82 40.19 34.36
C PRO A 446 21.65 39.33 33.88
N VAL A 447 20.99 38.68 34.85
CA VAL A 447 19.67 38.07 34.67
C VAL A 447 18.62 39.16 34.39
N PRO A 448 17.81 39.05 33.33
CA PRO A 448 16.61 39.88 33.20
C PRO A 448 15.53 39.35 34.17
N THR A 449 15.34 40.05 35.28
CA THR A 449 14.20 39.88 36.20
C THR A 449 12.89 40.07 35.43
N PRO A 450 11.84 39.26 35.65
CA PRO A 450 10.60 39.35 34.88
C PRO A 450 9.88 40.69 35.12
N THR A 451 9.61 41.42 34.04
CA THR A 451 8.77 42.62 34.07
C THR A 451 7.32 42.21 34.37
N ALA A 452 6.71 42.84 35.37
CA ALA A 452 5.28 42.69 35.67
C ALA A 452 4.41 43.12 34.46
N PRO A 453 3.21 42.54 34.29
CA PRO A 453 2.41 42.75 33.08
C PRO A 453 1.93 44.19 32.95
N VAL A 454 2.05 44.74 31.74
CA VAL A 454 1.39 45.99 31.35
C VAL A 454 -0.13 45.73 31.30
N PRO A 455 -0.96 46.52 31.99
CA PRO A 455 -2.41 46.36 31.93
C PRO A 455 -2.95 46.86 30.57
N PRO A 456 -3.83 46.11 29.88
CA PRO A 456 -4.51 46.63 28.70
C PRO A 456 -5.53 47.70 29.13
N ALA A 457 -5.25 48.95 28.78
CA ALA A 457 -6.22 50.05 28.83
C ALA A 457 -7.24 49.89 27.68
N PRO A 458 -8.46 50.48 27.80
CA PRO A 458 -9.66 49.81 27.32
C PRO A 458 -9.97 50.03 25.83
N VAL A 459 -10.65 49.03 25.26
CA VAL A 459 -11.38 49.16 24.00
C VAL A 459 -12.60 50.07 24.23
N ALA A 460 -12.64 51.20 23.52
CA ALA A 460 -13.84 52.00 23.30
C ALA A 460 -14.05 52.06 21.78
N ALA A 461 -14.95 51.24 21.24
CA ALA A 461 -16.39 51.53 21.14
C ALA A 461 -16.73 52.35 19.88
N ALA A 462 -17.06 51.62 18.81
CA ALA A 462 -17.84 52.09 17.67
C ALA A 462 -19.00 51.11 17.42
N THR A 463 -20.01 51.17 18.30
CA THR A 463 -21.40 50.76 18.03
C THR A 463 -21.98 51.66 16.91
N ALA A 464 -22.97 51.30 16.08
CA ALA A 464 -23.98 50.24 16.06
C ALA A 464 -24.29 49.86 14.58
N SER A 465 -24.70 48.63 14.18
CA SER A 465 -26.05 47.99 14.29
C SER A 465 -27.17 48.70 13.51
N PRO A 466 -28.28 48.07 13.06
CA PRO A 466 -28.71 46.65 13.23
C PRO A 466 -29.33 45.95 11.98
N ALA A 467 -29.56 44.63 12.07
CA ALA A 467 -30.68 43.82 11.49
C ALA A 467 -30.41 42.34 11.87
N GLU A 468 -31.17 41.70 12.78
CA GLU A 468 -32.43 40.96 12.52
C GLU A 468 -32.27 39.74 11.58
N ALA A 469 -32.76 38.52 11.81
CA ALA A 469 -33.15 37.71 12.98
C ALA A 469 -33.99 36.52 12.42
N ALA A 470 -33.45 35.29 12.38
CA ALA A 470 -34.17 34.00 12.22
C ALA A 470 -33.11 32.87 12.37
N SER A 471 -33.16 31.85 13.25
CA SER A 471 -34.09 30.70 13.34
C SER A 471 -34.41 30.07 11.97
N GLY A 472 -34.12 28.81 11.65
CA GLY A 472 -33.82 27.65 12.49
C GLY A 472 -34.75 26.48 12.10
N ALA A 473 -34.21 25.51 11.36
CA ALA A 473 -34.73 24.17 11.06
C ALA A 473 -33.58 23.46 10.30
N GLU A 474 -32.99 22.35 10.72
CA GLU A 474 -33.56 21.01 10.88
C GLU A 474 -33.94 20.37 9.53
N ASP A 475 -32.93 19.87 8.81
CA ASP A 475 -33.10 18.87 7.74
C ASP A 475 -32.98 17.46 8.37
N GLU A 476 -34.13 16.83 8.63
CA GLU A 476 -34.22 15.38 8.78
C GLU A 476 -34.08 14.70 7.39
N PRO A 477 -33.43 13.53 7.29
CA PRO A 477 -33.57 12.70 6.10
C PRO A 477 -35.00 12.14 6.00
N PRO A 478 -35.58 12.05 4.80
CA PRO A 478 -37.00 11.70 4.60
C PRO A 478 -37.38 10.28 5.06
N THR A 479 -38.65 10.15 5.49
CA THR A 479 -39.22 9.07 6.31
C THR A 479 -39.35 7.68 5.66
N TRP A 480 -39.08 7.52 4.36
CA TRP A 480 -39.13 6.23 3.65
C TRP A 480 -37.98 5.26 3.94
N LEU A 481 -37.07 5.60 4.87
CA LEU A 481 -36.03 4.70 5.40
C LEU A 481 -36.44 4.01 6.74
N GLN A 482 -37.67 4.20 7.21
CA GLN A 482 -38.14 3.71 8.52
C GLN A 482 -39.16 2.55 8.47
N GLU A 483 -39.60 2.09 7.30
CA GLU A 483 -40.49 0.93 7.21
C GLU A 483 -39.70 -0.35 6.93
N ALA A 484 -39.59 -1.19 7.96
CA ALA A 484 -39.19 -2.59 7.79
C ALA A 484 -40.33 -3.37 7.09
N PRO A 485 -40.03 -4.38 6.26
CA PRO A 485 -41.05 -5.29 5.76
C PRO A 485 -41.69 -6.06 6.94
N PRO A 486 -42.98 -6.41 6.85
CA PRO A 486 -43.66 -7.10 7.94
C PRO A 486 -43.11 -8.52 8.15
N ASP A 487 -43.10 -8.97 9.40
CA ASP A 487 -42.70 -10.33 9.78
C ASP A 487 -43.68 -11.38 9.22
N ASP A 488 -43.20 -12.26 8.35
CA ASP A 488 -43.90 -13.50 7.97
C ASP A 488 -43.53 -14.63 8.95
N ASP A 489 -44.37 -14.82 9.97
CA ASP A 489 -44.35 -15.96 10.89
C ASP A 489 -44.69 -17.26 10.14
N LEU A 490 -43.70 -18.08 9.77
CA LEU A 490 -43.92 -19.47 9.36
C LEU A 490 -42.94 -20.44 10.04
N ALA A 491 -43.48 -21.23 10.98
CA ALA A 491 -42.79 -22.32 11.63
C ALA A 491 -43.23 -23.69 11.09
N ALA A 492 -42.25 -24.48 10.67
CA ALA A 492 -42.21 -25.95 10.66
C ALA A 492 -43.36 -26.77 10.01
N ASP A 493 -43.15 -27.16 8.75
CA ASP A 493 -43.38 -28.50 8.19
C ASP A 493 -42.43 -28.62 6.96
N GLY A 494 -42.04 -29.76 6.39
CA GLY A 494 -42.51 -31.13 6.64
C GLY A 494 -42.28 -32.06 5.44
N GLY A 495 -41.06 -32.11 4.90
CA GLY A 495 -40.66 -33.04 3.82
C GLY A 495 -40.93 -32.57 2.38
N ASP A 496 -39.89 -32.55 1.55
CA ASP A 496 -39.73 -33.42 0.37
C ASP A 496 -38.51 -32.97 -0.47
N GLU A 497 -37.79 -33.93 -1.07
CA GLU A 497 -36.61 -33.68 -1.89
C GLU A 497 -37.02 -33.46 -3.36
N GLU A 498 -36.90 -32.23 -3.89
CA GLU A 498 -36.97 -31.98 -5.33
C GLU A 498 -35.64 -31.40 -5.85
N GLU A 499 -35.19 -31.89 -7.00
CA GLU A 499 -33.89 -31.56 -7.60
C GLU A 499 -33.86 -30.09 -8.07
N LEU A 500 -32.94 -29.30 -7.49
CA LEU A 500 -32.68 -27.93 -7.91
C LEU A 500 -32.04 -27.90 -9.31
N ASP A 501 -32.87 -27.61 -10.33
CA ASP A 501 -32.41 -27.42 -11.71
C ASP A 501 -31.55 -26.15 -11.83
N ALA A 502 -30.24 -26.35 -11.91
CA ALA A 502 -29.24 -25.29 -12.03
C ALA A 502 -29.32 -24.47 -13.34
N SER A 503 -30.17 -24.86 -14.30
CA SER A 503 -30.34 -24.10 -15.55
C SER A 503 -31.09 -22.77 -15.38
N HIS A 504 -31.96 -22.63 -14.38
CA HIS A 504 -32.73 -21.40 -14.16
C HIS A 504 -31.87 -20.25 -13.56
N TYR A 505 -30.72 -20.56 -12.95
CA TYR A 505 -29.82 -19.55 -12.37
C TYR A 505 -28.80 -18.96 -13.35
N LEU A 506 -28.80 -19.39 -14.61
CA LEU A 506 -27.86 -18.96 -15.65
C LEU A 506 -28.40 -17.86 -16.58
N ASP A 507 -29.70 -17.57 -16.57
CA ASP A 507 -30.33 -16.56 -17.45
C ASP A 507 -30.42 -15.15 -16.80
N ASP A 508 -30.29 -15.07 -15.46
CA ASP A 508 -30.34 -13.80 -14.68
C ASP A 508 -28.96 -13.22 -14.35
N TRP A 509 -27.85 -13.85 -14.77
CA TRP A 509 -26.51 -13.31 -14.55
C TRP A 509 -26.11 -12.30 -15.64
N GLN A 510 -26.66 -11.09 -15.56
CA GLN A 510 -26.10 -9.96 -16.29
C GLN A 510 -24.73 -9.62 -15.69
N PRO A 511 -23.66 -9.51 -16.51
CA PRO A 511 -22.37 -9.04 -16.01
C PRO A 511 -22.55 -7.63 -15.47
N ALA A 512 -21.94 -7.34 -14.32
CA ALA A 512 -21.92 -5.98 -13.78
C ALA A 512 -21.37 -5.03 -14.86
N PRO A 513 -21.96 -3.82 -15.03
CA PRO A 513 -21.43 -2.86 -15.97
C PRO A 513 -19.95 -2.61 -15.66
N GLU A 514 -19.13 -2.63 -16.71
CA GLU A 514 -17.71 -2.30 -16.60
C GLU A 514 -17.56 -0.94 -15.88
N PRO A 515 -16.49 -0.74 -15.09
CA PRO A 515 -16.24 0.56 -14.46
C PRO A 515 -16.30 1.62 -15.56
N ALA A 516 -17.16 2.62 -15.37
CA ALA A 516 -17.46 3.60 -16.39
C ALA A 516 -16.17 4.12 -17.00
N VAL A 517 -15.99 3.88 -18.31
CA VAL A 517 -14.95 4.53 -19.10
C VAL A 517 -15.06 6.02 -18.79
N GLU A 518 -13.95 6.65 -18.43
CA GLU A 518 -13.90 8.10 -18.28
C GLU A 518 -14.26 8.71 -19.64
N THR A 519 -15.53 9.08 -19.80
CA THR A 519 -16.05 9.69 -21.02
C THR A 519 -15.34 11.02 -21.19
N ASP A 520 -14.71 11.21 -22.35
CA ASP A 520 -14.05 12.46 -22.70
C ASP A 520 -14.99 13.64 -22.39
N PRO A 521 -14.53 14.75 -21.77
CA PRO A 521 -15.38 15.89 -21.45
C PRO A 521 -16.08 16.55 -22.66
N LEU A 522 -15.74 16.10 -23.87
CA LEU A 522 -16.33 16.50 -25.14
C LEU A 522 -17.66 15.79 -25.45
N ASP A 523 -17.90 14.59 -24.92
CA ASP A 523 -19.09 13.77 -25.24
C ASP A 523 -20.36 14.18 -24.46
N GLU A 524 -20.25 14.95 -23.37
CA GLU A 524 -21.41 15.48 -22.62
C GLU A 524 -22.03 16.76 -23.24
N VAL A 525 -21.40 17.36 -24.25
CA VAL A 525 -21.93 18.58 -24.88
C VAL A 525 -23.00 18.22 -25.92
N SER A 526 -24.22 18.00 -25.44
CA SER A 526 -25.44 17.79 -26.24
C SER A 526 -25.49 18.66 -27.51
N ASP A 527 -25.77 18.05 -28.66
CA ASP A 527 -25.82 18.63 -30.03
C ASP A 527 -26.86 19.77 -30.25
N LEU A 528 -27.43 20.32 -29.17
CA LEU A 528 -28.44 21.37 -29.23
C LEU A 528 -27.87 22.67 -29.84
N PRO A 529 -28.63 23.34 -30.72
CA PRO A 529 -28.22 24.62 -31.28
C PRO A 529 -28.12 25.69 -30.17
N PRO A 530 -27.17 26.64 -30.29
CA PRO A 530 -26.96 27.66 -29.27
C PRO A 530 -28.22 28.51 -29.06
N ALA A 531 -28.46 28.89 -27.81
CA ALA A 531 -29.66 29.60 -27.41
C ALA A 531 -29.83 30.94 -28.17
N THR A 532 -31.01 31.15 -28.75
CA THR A 532 -31.35 32.37 -29.50
C THR A 532 -32.70 32.94 -29.06
N GLY A 533 -32.81 34.27 -29.02
CA GLY A 533 -34.05 34.95 -28.62
C GLY A 533 -34.42 34.70 -27.14
N LEU A 534 -35.58 34.09 -26.89
CA LEU A 534 -36.10 33.88 -25.54
C LEU A 534 -35.25 32.92 -24.69
N ALA A 535 -34.64 31.90 -25.31
CA ALA A 535 -33.72 31.01 -24.62
C ALA A 535 -32.45 31.76 -24.17
N ALA A 536 -31.93 32.68 -24.98
CA ALA A 536 -30.79 33.52 -24.59
C ALA A 536 -31.13 34.47 -23.42
N ARG A 537 -32.34 35.06 -23.42
CA ARG A 537 -32.82 35.85 -22.27
C ARG A 537 -32.92 35.01 -20.98
N TRP A 538 -33.29 33.73 -21.09
CA TRP A 538 -33.28 32.81 -19.93
C TRP A 538 -31.87 32.54 -19.41
N LEU A 539 -30.86 32.39 -20.28
CA LEU A 539 -29.45 32.27 -19.88
C LEU A 539 -28.94 33.51 -19.11
N GLU A 540 -29.41 34.70 -19.46
CA GLU A 540 -29.04 35.96 -18.78
C GLU A 540 -29.74 36.13 -17.43
N ILE A 541 -31.01 35.75 -17.33
CA ILE A 541 -31.80 35.86 -16.10
C ILE A 541 -31.40 34.77 -15.08
N TYR A 542 -31.08 33.55 -15.55
CA TYR A 542 -30.84 32.38 -14.71
C TYR A 542 -29.90 32.61 -13.50
N PRO A 543 -28.70 33.23 -13.65
CA PRO A 543 -27.80 33.49 -12.53
C PRO A 543 -28.38 34.45 -11.47
N GLY A 544 -29.37 35.27 -11.84
CA GLY A 544 -30.01 36.24 -10.96
C GLY A 544 -31.14 35.68 -10.10
N LEU A 545 -31.68 34.48 -10.39
CA LEU A 545 -32.84 33.94 -9.65
C LEU A 545 -32.57 33.65 -8.16
N GLY A 546 -31.31 33.55 -7.73
CA GLY A 546 -30.96 33.29 -6.32
C GLY A 546 -31.44 31.93 -5.75
N VAL A 547 -31.99 31.05 -6.59
CA VAL A 547 -32.47 29.73 -6.19
C VAL A 547 -31.32 28.78 -5.91
N ALA A 548 -31.47 27.93 -4.89
CA ALA A 548 -30.44 27.00 -4.43
C ALA A 548 -30.90 25.53 -4.52
N GLY A 549 -29.93 24.62 -4.62
CA GLY A 549 -30.13 23.17 -4.54
C GLY A 549 -30.98 22.59 -5.68
N LEU A 550 -31.86 21.64 -5.37
CA LEU A 550 -32.67 20.93 -6.38
C LEU A 550 -33.49 21.87 -7.28
N THR A 551 -33.97 22.99 -6.75
CA THR A 551 -34.74 23.99 -7.51
C THR A 551 -33.87 24.70 -8.55
N GLN A 552 -32.59 24.90 -8.24
CA GLN A 552 -31.60 25.48 -9.14
C GLN A 552 -31.27 24.53 -10.30
N SER A 553 -31.10 23.24 -10.01
CA SER A 553 -30.93 22.21 -11.05
C SER A 553 -32.13 22.18 -12.00
N ILE A 554 -33.36 22.10 -11.47
CA ILE A 554 -34.57 22.13 -12.31
C ILE A 554 -34.62 23.39 -13.19
N ALA A 555 -34.32 24.57 -12.64
CA ALA A 555 -34.25 25.81 -13.42
C ALA A 555 -33.12 25.82 -14.48
N ALA A 556 -32.02 25.11 -14.23
CA ALA A 556 -30.89 24.99 -15.15
C ALA A 556 -31.17 24.09 -16.36
N HIS A 557 -32.03 23.08 -16.20
CA HIS A 557 -32.47 22.18 -17.27
C HIS A 557 -33.79 22.64 -17.94
N CYS A 558 -34.25 23.86 -17.67
CA CYS A 558 -35.37 24.50 -18.33
C CYS A 558 -34.94 25.39 -19.51
N GLN A 559 -35.74 25.41 -20.57
CA GLN A 559 -35.67 26.38 -21.69
C GLN A 559 -36.91 27.29 -21.68
N LEU A 560 -36.74 28.60 -21.86
CA LEU A 560 -37.85 29.53 -22.05
C LEU A 560 -38.32 29.57 -23.51
N VAL A 561 -39.57 29.17 -23.75
CA VAL A 561 -40.13 28.99 -25.10
C VAL A 561 -41.13 30.08 -25.46
N ALA A 562 -41.95 30.55 -24.51
CA ALA A 562 -42.93 31.61 -24.76
C ALA A 562 -43.13 32.52 -23.53
N ILE A 563 -43.45 33.79 -23.81
CA ILE A 563 -43.93 34.78 -22.84
C ILE A 563 -45.23 35.38 -23.41
N GLU A 564 -46.36 35.13 -22.76
CA GLU A 564 -47.68 35.67 -23.12
C GLU A 564 -48.19 36.54 -21.96
N ASP A 565 -48.07 37.87 -22.11
CA ASP A 565 -48.37 38.88 -21.09
C ASP A 565 -47.69 38.64 -19.73
N ALA A 566 -48.35 37.87 -18.85
CA ALA A 566 -47.88 37.51 -17.51
C ALA A 566 -47.61 36.01 -17.35
N VAL A 567 -47.82 35.19 -18.39
CA VAL A 567 -47.61 33.73 -18.36
C VAL A 567 -46.29 33.40 -19.07
N TRP A 568 -45.39 32.73 -18.36
CA TRP A 568 -44.09 32.26 -18.88
C TRP A 568 -44.14 30.75 -19.06
N ARG A 569 -43.77 30.25 -20.25
CA ARG A 569 -43.72 28.81 -20.53
C ARG A 569 -42.28 28.31 -20.62
N LEU A 570 -41.92 27.44 -19.68
CA LEU A 570 -40.67 26.70 -19.67
C LEU A 570 -40.88 25.27 -20.19
N HIS A 571 -39.97 24.78 -21.02
CA HIS A 571 -39.84 23.35 -21.33
C HIS A 571 -38.76 22.75 -20.44
N LEU A 572 -39.09 21.70 -19.69
CA LEU A 572 -38.16 20.93 -18.87
C LEU A 572 -37.84 19.60 -19.56
N ASP A 573 -36.54 19.27 -19.59
CA ASP A 573 -36.04 18.00 -20.08
C ASP A 573 -36.74 16.80 -19.38
N PRO A 574 -37.29 15.83 -20.14
CA PRO A 574 -37.86 14.60 -19.60
C PRO A 574 -36.96 13.84 -18.60
N GLY A 575 -35.63 13.90 -18.74
CA GLY A 575 -34.70 13.29 -17.80
C GLY A 575 -34.79 13.83 -16.37
N HIS A 576 -35.22 15.08 -16.20
CA HIS A 576 -35.39 15.73 -14.90
C HIS A 576 -36.86 15.78 -14.41
N SER A 577 -37.78 15.15 -15.15
CA SER A 577 -39.22 15.13 -14.83
C SER A 577 -39.54 14.48 -13.48
N ALA A 578 -38.81 13.44 -13.08
CA ALA A 578 -39.04 12.72 -11.81
C ALA A 578 -38.76 13.58 -10.56
N LEU A 579 -37.99 14.66 -10.70
CA LEU A 579 -37.63 15.59 -9.62
C LEU A 579 -38.53 16.83 -9.60
N TYR A 580 -39.36 17.02 -10.63
CA TYR A 580 -40.20 18.19 -10.78
C TYR A 580 -41.48 18.08 -9.93
N ASN A 581 -41.64 19.03 -9.01
CA ASN A 581 -42.79 19.14 -8.12
C ASN A 581 -43.38 20.56 -8.16
N GLU A 582 -44.67 20.67 -7.84
CA GLU A 582 -45.41 21.92 -7.72
C GLU A 582 -44.70 22.97 -6.83
N ASN A 583 -44.05 22.52 -5.76
CA ASN A 583 -43.28 23.36 -4.85
C ASN A 583 -42.07 24.02 -5.54
N HIS A 584 -41.39 23.32 -6.46
CA HIS A 584 -40.30 23.88 -7.26
C HIS A 584 -40.81 24.91 -8.29
N ARG A 585 -41.97 24.65 -8.92
CA ARG A 585 -42.63 25.63 -9.80
C ARG A 585 -42.91 26.93 -9.05
N GLN A 586 -43.52 26.85 -7.86
CA GLN A 586 -43.83 28.02 -7.04
C GLN A 586 -42.59 28.79 -6.58
N ARG A 587 -41.51 28.09 -6.21
CA ARG A 587 -40.23 28.73 -5.85
C ARG A 587 -39.60 29.48 -7.02
N ILE A 588 -39.57 28.89 -8.21
CA ILE A 588 -39.07 29.55 -9.43
C ILE A 588 -39.97 30.73 -9.81
N GLN A 589 -41.29 30.58 -9.72
CA GLN A 589 -42.26 31.65 -9.99
C GLN A 589 -42.11 32.85 -9.05
N ASN A 590 -41.88 32.60 -7.75
CA ASN A 590 -41.63 33.64 -6.75
C ASN A 590 -40.33 34.39 -7.07
N ALA A 591 -39.23 33.67 -7.34
CA ALA A 591 -37.95 34.28 -7.71
C ALA A 591 -38.03 35.12 -9.01
N LEU A 592 -38.78 34.66 -10.02
CA LEU A 592 -39.03 35.44 -11.24
C LEU A 592 -39.89 36.69 -10.98
N THR A 593 -40.89 36.58 -10.10
CA THR A 593 -41.75 37.71 -9.70
C THR A 593 -40.97 38.78 -8.95
N GLU A 594 -40.03 38.37 -8.09
CA GLU A 594 -39.11 39.26 -7.36
C GLU A 594 -38.12 39.97 -8.30
N LEU A 595 -37.59 39.26 -9.30
CA LEU A 595 -36.58 39.78 -10.24
C LEU A 595 -37.17 40.72 -11.30
N GLU A 596 -38.33 40.41 -11.88
CA GLU A 596 -38.99 41.24 -12.92
C GLU A 596 -39.98 42.29 -12.33
N GLY A 597 -40.24 42.26 -11.02
CA GLY A 597 -41.10 43.22 -10.32
C GLY A 597 -42.58 43.19 -10.74
N LYS A 598 -43.05 42.08 -11.31
CA LYS A 598 -44.41 41.86 -11.83
C LYS A 598 -44.88 40.47 -11.46
N ALA A 599 -46.17 40.33 -11.15
CA ALA A 599 -46.76 39.02 -10.90
C ALA A 599 -46.72 38.16 -12.17
N ILE A 600 -45.88 37.12 -12.18
CA ILE A 600 -45.73 36.16 -13.27
C ILE A 600 -46.41 34.84 -12.86
N THR A 601 -47.11 34.22 -13.80
CA THR A 601 -47.60 32.83 -13.70
C THR A 601 -46.67 31.93 -14.48
N LEU A 602 -46.15 30.88 -13.85
CA LEU A 602 -45.20 29.96 -14.49
C LEU A 602 -45.91 28.68 -14.93
N GLU A 603 -45.80 28.33 -16.20
CA GLU A 603 -46.21 27.04 -16.75
C GLU A 603 -44.94 26.26 -17.14
N VAL A 604 -44.75 25.06 -16.60
CA VAL A 604 -43.64 24.16 -16.98
C VAL A 604 -44.23 22.94 -17.67
N LEU A 605 -43.81 22.71 -18.90
CA LEU A 605 -44.18 21.55 -19.72
C LEU A 605 -43.00 20.60 -19.79
N ILE A 606 -43.25 19.29 -19.66
CA ILE A 606 -42.22 18.27 -19.81
C ILE A 606 -42.10 17.94 -21.29
N GLN A 607 -41.10 18.53 -21.95
CA GLN A 607 -40.81 18.36 -23.37
C GLN A 607 -39.32 18.60 -23.57
N ALA A 608 -38.68 17.79 -24.43
CA ALA A 608 -37.27 17.96 -24.75
C ALA A 608 -37.00 19.40 -25.26
N PRO A 609 -35.96 20.08 -24.77
CA PRO A 609 -35.64 21.44 -25.19
C PRO A 609 -35.14 21.47 -26.65
N ASP A 610 -35.62 22.44 -27.43
CA ASP A 610 -35.23 22.65 -28.82
C ASP A 610 -33.91 23.45 -28.95
N GLN A 611 -33.44 24.06 -27.86
CA GLN A 611 -32.20 24.87 -27.82
C GLN A 611 -31.46 24.71 -26.48
N GLU A 612 -30.18 25.08 -26.49
CA GLU A 612 -29.25 25.05 -25.34
C GLU A 612 -29.86 25.61 -24.03
N THR A 613 -29.90 24.78 -22.99
CA THR A 613 -30.35 25.15 -21.63
C THR A 613 -29.19 25.74 -20.80
N PRO A 614 -29.46 26.47 -19.69
CA PRO A 614 -28.41 26.98 -18.81
C PRO A 614 -27.40 25.93 -18.34
N ALA A 615 -27.83 24.69 -18.07
CA ALA A 615 -26.94 23.60 -17.70
C ALA A 615 -25.97 23.23 -18.84
N VAL A 616 -26.48 23.04 -20.07
CA VAL A 616 -25.65 22.70 -21.24
C VAL A 616 -24.70 23.85 -21.59
N ALA A 617 -25.17 25.10 -21.54
CA ALA A 617 -24.33 26.28 -21.74
C ALA A 617 -23.22 26.40 -20.68
N ALA A 618 -23.50 26.06 -19.42
CA ALA A 618 -22.51 26.05 -18.34
C ALA A 618 -21.48 24.93 -18.51
N ALA A 619 -21.91 23.72 -18.85
CA ALA A 619 -21.04 22.58 -19.17
C ALA A 619 -20.10 22.91 -20.32
N ARG A 620 -20.63 23.42 -21.44
CA ARG A 620 -19.84 23.85 -22.61
C ARG A 620 -18.81 24.92 -22.26
N ARG A 621 -19.16 25.92 -21.42
CA ARG A 621 -18.21 26.95 -20.94
C ARG A 621 -17.12 26.36 -20.04
N ARG A 622 -17.44 25.34 -19.24
CA ARG A 622 -16.47 24.63 -18.38
C ARG A 622 -15.46 23.84 -19.23
N VAL A 623 -15.94 23.08 -20.21
CA VAL A 623 -15.09 22.32 -21.15
C VAL A 623 -14.19 23.26 -21.98
N ALA A 624 -14.74 24.37 -22.51
CA ALA A 624 -13.95 25.35 -23.24
C ALA A 624 -12.82 25.98 -22.39
N ARG A 625 -13.08 26.27 -21.11
CA ARG A 625 -12.07 26.78 -20.17
C ARG A 625 -11.02 25.74 -19.79
N GLN A 626 -11.39 24.47 -19.68
CA GLN A 626 -10.46 23.38 -19.41
C GLN A 626 -9.44 23.26 -20.56
N LEU A 627 -9.92 23.23 -21.81
CA LEU A 627 -9.08 23.20 -23.01
C LEU A 627 -8.20 24.46 -23.15
N GLU A 628 -8.70 25.64 -22.76
CA GLU A 628 -7.90 26.88 -22.72
C GLU A 628 -6.79 26.81 -21.65
N ALA A 629 -7.08 26.25 -20.47
CA ALA A 629 -6.09 26.04 -19.42
C ALA A 629 -4.98 25.06 -19.85
N GLU A 630 -5.36 23.92 -20.44
CA GLU A 630 -4.44 22.94 -21.01
C GLU A 630 -3.57 23.55 -22.11
N ALA A 631 -4.17 24.25 -23.08
CA ALA A 631 -3.45 24.96 -24.12
C ALA A 631 -2.48 26.01 -23.56
N SER A 632 -2.85 26.73 -22.48
CA SER A 632 -1.98 27.71 -21.85
C SER A 632 -0.74 27.07 -21.20
N ILE A 633 -0.89 25.92 -20.55
CA ILE A 633 0.21 25.18 -19.91
C ILE A 633 1.13 24.55 -20.96
N HIS A 634 0.57 23.99 -22.05
CA HIS A 634 1.37 23.50 -23.17
C HIS A 634 2.09 24.61 -23.95
N ALA A 635 1.56 25.84 -23.94
CA ALA A 635 2.17 27.00 -24.58
C ALA A 635 3.19 27.76 -23.70
N ASP A 636 3.32 27.44 -22.41
CA ASP A 636 4.24 28.14 -21.50
C ASP A 636 5.71 27.84 -21.88
N PRO A 637 6.54 28.86 -22.19
CA PRO A 637 7.95 28.68 -22.56
C PRO A 637 8.78 27.96 -21.48
N LEU A 638 8.43 28.11 -20.21
CA LEU A 638 9.15 27.48 -19.09
C LEU A 638 8.78 25.99 -18.96
N VAL A 639 7.51 25.64 -19.19
CA VAL A 639 7.07 24.24 -19.27
C VAL A 639 7.73 23.55 -20.47
N GLN A 640 7.76 24.19 -21.63
CA GLN A 640 8.44 23.66 -22.81
C GLN A 640 9.96 23.48 -22.58
N ALA A 641 10.62 24.39 -21.86
CA ALA A 641 12.03 24.21 -21.49
C ALA A 641 12.22 22.97 -20.58
N LEU A 642 11.36 22.79 -19.57
CA LEU A 642 11.42 21.62 -18.67
C LEU A 642 11.17 20.29 -19.39
N VAL A 643 10.22 20.26 -20.34
CA VAL A 643 9.96 19.06 -21.17
C VAL A 643 11.18 18.74 -22.06
N ASN A 644 11.79 19.74 -22.69
CA ASN A 644 12.94 19.54 -23.58
C ASN A 644 14.24 19.18 -22.84
N ASP A 645 14.54 19.84 -21.72
CA ASP A 645 15.81 19.67 -20.99
C ASP A 645 15.81 18.44 -20.06
N PHE A 646 14.64 18.04 -19.54
CA PHE A 646 14.52 16.97 -18.53
C PHE A 646 13.60 15.81 -18.92
N ALA A 647 13.07 15.79 -20.15
CA ALA A 647 12.08 14.80 -20.61
C ALA A 647 10.84 14.69 -19.69
N ALA A 648 10.46 15.82 -19.06
CA ALA A 648 9.33 15.88 -18.14
C ALA A 648 7.99 15.56 -18.84
N GLN A 649 7.10 14.88 -18.14
CA GLN A 649 5.73 14.61 -18.60
C GLN A 649 4.73 15.51 -17.86
N ILE A 650 3.73 16.00 -18.59
CA ILE A 650 2.61 16.78 -18.04
C ILE A 650 1.47 15.81 -17.73
N CYS A 651 1.01 15.76 -16.48
CA CYS A 651 -0.16 14.99 -16.07
C CYS A 651 -1.43 15.79 -16.37
N ALA A 652 -2.08 15.53 -17.51
CA ALA A 652 -3.25 16.29 -17.98
C ALA A 652 -4.36 16.39 -16.91
N ASP A 653 -4.65 15.28 -16.23
CA ASP A 653 -5.69 15.11 -15.20
C ASP A 653 -5.51 16.03 -13.96
N THR A 654 -4.35 16.68 -13.83
CA THR A 654 -4.04 17.62 -12.72
C THR A 654 -4.30 19.09 -13.07
N ILE A 655 -4.59 19.40 -14.34
CA ILE A 655 -4.80 20.77 -14.82
C ILE A 655 -6.19 21.25 -14.40
N ARG A 656 -6.24 22.38 -13.68
CA ARG A 656 -7.49 23.01 -13.21
C ARG A 656 -7.55 24.50 -13.58
N PRO A 657 -8.68 25.02 -14.07
CA PRO A 657 -8.87 26.44 -14.30
C PRO A 657 -8.93 27.21 -12.97
N ILE A 658 -8.54 28.48 -12.99
CA ILE A 658 -8.29 29.30 -11.79
C ILE A 658 -9.58 29.71 -11.04
N ASP A 659 -10.74 29.68 -11.70
CA ASP A 659 -12.05 30.09 -11.15
C ASP A 659 -12.99 28.89 -10.88
N ALA A 660 -12.48 27.82 -10.26
CA ALA A 660 -13.24 26.60 -9.93
C ALA A 660 -13.83 26.59 -8.50
#